data_AF-A0AAV3B454-F1
#
_entry.id   AF-A0AAV3B454-F1
#
_cell.length_a   1.000
_cell.length_b   1.000
_cell.length_c   1.000
_cell.angle_alpha   90.00
_cell.angle_beta   90.00
_cell.angle_gamma   90.00
#
_symmetry.space_group_name_H-M   'P 1'
#
loop_
_entity.id
_entity.type
_entity.pdbx_description
1 polymer ?
#
loop_
_entity_poly.entity_id
_entity_poly.type
_entity_poly.pdbx_seq_one_letter_code
_entity_poly.pdbx_strand_id
1 'polypeptide(L)'
;MRSAGPIIDNQVPLSTHNDVERLAQRTSMANGWDQRNIKEVANDPPNHTGCRNLQNSPKDLSTKNGQGVPTFIPKGHSNGGAMSSHRGSPRNSSNGLGRSHCAGGMQDEDHKSALRRPRNSPFPKGVDLSAWTFALPALVAGLCFAGSLFGEFVHDDIWAILNNPDSRGETNLSSVFRNDFWGKAMKDNTSHKSYRPLCVLSFRMNVYFWGLDPFYFHMVNVVLHCLVSSLLCYVCSSTVFEDRRLALGTALLFAVHPVHTEAVAGIVGRADVLACLLFLLAFLSYVRSVETESATDCVPGTRSPFLLLLSLLLGTCAMLVKETGITVFGVCLVYDLQVLCLRRLQRLPSLEHPVKDLRAAAVPFLRRAALVSCHVMVVLGFRVHMMGGSMPLFSEQDNPASFSPYILTRFLTFSYLLAFNACLLLAPITLCYDWQVGSIPLIDSLWDRRNLETLFTMVVLVSLGLHCLASRKRSEHREVLVGLLFLVFPFIPASNLFFRVGFVVAERVLYMPSMGFCILCVYGMKVLYTRTCTRAFSALIFSFFLLLLLFSWKSVSQSECWRSREALFRSGVQTLPHNAKVHYNYANYLKDQNRKQEAIDHYKTVLRLYPKHSSALNNLGTLTTNATASEEYYRKALEISPQHSRALFNLGNLLRTQGRNEEAELRLQKSILHGPYFSDAYSSLGSLLADQKRQREADEVYVMGIRNCPDSSDLQNNYGVFLVDIGAPQKAVSHYLLALQLRPNHHVAMLNLGRLYRSLNQNSEAEKWYKKAYQISQDIDVITPLGALYYNTGKYDEALHLYKEAGRLHPENVQTRLSLAQVQAVMGQTDEAESLAHQIAANSPDCIECYRLLAAIYSKQEKYNKALEMIDIALHMKPKDSKVISDLYFTKGNQLRELNQLDKAFQSYSLVADLSPKQAQAWMNMGGIKHIQGDYIAARTYYEKAAVLEPDSKLLKENLAKLERLESKIHGAKAKGSGGQLMKEEKTLTKQEDRISKRTVQDKESGSIGPQKMKNRRMGQI
;
A
#
# COMPACT_ATOMS: atom_id res chain seq x y z
N MET A 1 -28.17 27.10 48.60
CA MET A 1 -27.95 27.06 50.05
C MET A 1 -27.06 25.86 50.37
N ARG A 2 -26.06 26.09 51.24
CA ARG A 2 -25.22 25.19 52.06
C ARG A 2 -25.79 23.76 52.23
N SER A 3 -25.05 22.65 52.37
CA SER A 3 -23.64 22.35 52.66
C SER A 3 -23.47 20.81 52.83
N ALA A 4 -22.22 20.34 52.80
CA ALA A 4 -21.66 19.19 53.53
C ALA A 4 -21.95 17.73 53.08
N GLY A 5 -20.86 16.97 52.84
CA GLY A 5 -20.79 15.51 53.07
C GLY A 5 -20.31 15.21 54.51
N PRO A 6 -19.65 14.07 54.83
CA PRO A 6 -19.41 12.82 54.08
C PRO A 6 -19.56 11.53 54.97
N ILE A 7 -19.07 10.35 54.49
CA ILE A 7 -18.60 9.12 55.21
C ILE A 7 -19.64 8.03 55.56
N ILE A 8 -19.47 6.68 55.50
CA ILE A 8 -18.61 5.61 54.90
C ILE A 8 -19.38 4.27 55.16
N ASP A 9 -19.25 3.28 54.24
CA ASP A 9 -19.44 1.80 54.29
C ASP A 9 -20.62 1.09 54.99
N ASN A 10 -21.38 0.26 54.23
CA ASN A 10 -21.16 -1.20 54.11
C ASN A 10 -22.25 -1.97 53.30
N GLN A 11 -21.78 -2.88 52.44
CA GLN A 11 -22.32 -4.20 52.01
C GLN A 11 -23.64 -4.38 51.17
N VAL A 12 -23.44 -4.69 49.86
CA VAL A 12 -23.99 -5.79 48.97
C VAL A 12 -25.54 -5.96 48.82
N PRO A 13 -26.17 -6.10 47.61
CA PRO A 13 -25.80 -7.05 46.53
C PRO A 13 -25.90 -6.63 45.06
N LEU A 14 -25.29 -7.49 44.22
CA LEU A 14 -25.37 -7.55 42.77
C LEU A 14 -26.79 -7.42 42.19
N SER A 15 -26.99 -6.48 41.25
CA SER A 15 -27.49 -6.78 39.89
C SER A 15 -27.57 -5.54 39.00
N THR A 16 -26.93 -5.65 37.84
CA THR A 16 -27.21 -4.97 36.55
C THR A 16 -27.15 -3.43 36.49
N HIS A 17 -25.93 -2.90 36.34
CA HIS A 17 -25.66 -1.58 35.74
C HIS A 17 -24.83 -1.65 34.44
N ASN A 18 -24.52 -2.87 33.96
CA ASN A 18 -23.72 -3.16 32.75
C ASN A 18 -24.42 -2.93 31.40
N ASP A 19 -25.67 -2.44 31.40
CA ASP A 19 -26.42 -2.17 30.16
C ASP A 19 -26.34 -0.71 29.68
N VAL A 20 -25.79 0.20 30.49
CA VAL A 20 -25.66 1.62 30.11
C VAL A 20 -24.31 1.92 29.43
N GLU A 21 -23.25 1.17 29.72
CA GLU A 21 -22.03 1.13 28.88
C GLU A 21 -22.26 0.46 27.52
N ARG A 22 -23.23 -0.47 27.43
CA ARG A 22 -23.72 -1.01 26.15
C ARG A 22 -24.37 0.05 25.24
N LEU A 23 -24.74 1.21 25.78
CA LEU A 23 -25.21 2.37 25.01
C LEU A 23 -24.09 3.32 24.58
N ALA A 24 -22.96 3.38 25.30
CA ALA A 24 -21.78 4.16 24.91
C ALA A 24 -21.06 3.58 23.67
N GLN A 25 -21.25 2.30 23.36
CA GLN A 25 -20.79 1.65 22.12
C GLN A 25 -21.62 2.03 20.88
N ARG A 26 -22.81 2.64 21.04
CA ARG A 26 -23.66 3.09 19.93
C ARG A 26 -23.13 4.34 19.22
N THR A 27 -22.08 4.98 19.73
CA THR A 27 -21.46 6.20 19.17
C THR A 27 -20.09 5.95 18.52
N SER A 28 -19.78 4.72 18.10
CA SER A 28 -18.75 4.46 17.06
C SER A 28 -19.16 4.96 15.66
N MET A 29 -20.23 5.77 15.57
CA MET A 29 -20.67 6.52 14.40
C MET A 29 -19.70 7.68 14.09
N ALA A 30 -18.55 7.34 13.53
CA ALA A 30 -17.81 8.12 12.53
C ALA A 30 -16.39 7.56 12.49
N ASN A 31 -16.21 6.40 11.84
CA ASN A 31 -14.87 5.94 11.42
C ASN A 31 -14.96 4.74 10.46
N GLY A 32 -15.70 4.90 9.36
CA GLY A 32 -15.56 4.02 8.18
C GLY A 32 -14.18 4.12 7.53
N TRP A 33 -13.44 5.19 7.83
CA TRP A 33 -12.04 5.41 7.43
C TRP A 33 -11.07 4.55 8.27
N ASP A 34 -11.26 4.48 9.59
CA ASP A 34 -10.35 3.71 10.45
C ASP A 34 -10.61 2.20 10.39
N GLN A 35 -11.82 1.70 10.06
CA GLN A 35 -12.03 0.25 10.03
C GLN A 35 -11.26 -0.48 8.91
N ARG A 36 -10.96 0.18 7.79
CA ARG A 36 -9.99 -0.31 6.79
C ARG A 36 -8.54 -0.02 7.19
N ASN A 37 -8.32 0.92 8.11
CA ASN A 37 -7.01 1.46 8.45
C ASN A 37 -6.49 1.05 9.83
N ILE A 38 -7.19 0.20 10.60
CA ILE A 38 -6.70 -0.36 11.88
C ILE A 38 -5.43 -1.21 11.68
N LYS A 39 -5.02 -1.51 10.44
CA LYS A 39 -3.69 -2.01 10.10
C LYS A 39 -2.97 -1.22 8.98
N GLU A 40 -3.47 -0.07 8.53
CA GLU A 40 -2.70 0.78 7.62
C GLU A 40 -1.44 1.25 8.35
N VAL A 41 -0.29 0.76 7.87
CA VAL A 41 1.06 1.25 8.12
C VAL A 41 1.73 0.74 9.40
N ALA A 42 2.23 -0.50 9.33
CA ALA A 42 3.64 -0.70 9.59
C ALA A 42 4.39 -0.32 8.29
N ASN A 43 4.94 0.89 8.26
CA ASN A 43 6.09 1.32 7.44
C ASN A 43 6.26 2.84 7.59
N ASP A 44 7.42 3.21 8.09
CA ASP A 44 7.84 4.57 8.39
C ASP A 44 7.63 5.60 7.26
N PRO A 45 7.64 6.91 7.59
CA PRO A 45 8.19 7.88 6.66
C PRO A 45 9.64 7.48 6.34
N PRO A 46 10.08 7.45 5.07
CA PRO A 46 11.50 7.28 4.80
C PRO A 46 12.21 8.54 5.33
N ASN A 47 12.98 8.36 6.41
CA ASN A 47 14.25 9.06 6.47
C ASN A 47 15.06 8.56 5.27
N HIS A 48 15.17 9.44 4.28
CA HIS A 48 16.08 9.40 3.12
C HIS A 48 16.42 8.02 2.55
N THR A 49 15.96 7.72 1.33
CA THR A 49 16.81 7.58 0.13
C THR A 49 16.02 7.14 -1.12
N GLY A 50 16.55 7.54 -2.28
CA GLY A 50 15.85 7.54 -3.56
C GLY A 50 15.82 6.19 -4.28
N CYS A 51 14.70 5.95 -4.98
CA CYS A 51 14.59 4.93 -6.01
C CYS A 51 15.57 5.21 -7.17
N ARG A 52 16.31 4.20 -7.63
CA ARG A 52 16.90 4.18 -8.98
C ARG A 52 16.28 3.06 -9.80
N ASN A 53 15.71 3.49 -10.91
CA ASN A 53 15.32 2.68 -12.05
C ASN A 53 16.50 1.84 -12.57
N LEU A 54 16.21 0.57 -12.85
CA LEU A 54 16.95 -0.25 -13.80
C LEU A 54 16.65 0.25 -15.21
N GLN A 55 17.57 1.00 -15.81
CA GLN A 55 17.71 1.10 -17.27
C GLN A 55 19.18 0.85 -17.63
N ASN A 56 19.35 -0.15 -18.49
CA ASN A 56 20.62 -0.55 -19.08
C ASN A 56 21.14 0.54 -20.03
N SER A 57 22.39 0.94 -19.80
CA SER A 57 23.45 1.36 -20.73
C SER A 57 23.10 1.80 -22.17
N PRO A 58 23.65 2.94 -22.62
CA PRO A 58 24.17 3.09 -23.98
C PRO A 58 25.71 3.12 -23.98
N LYS A 59 26.31 2.44 -24.98
CA LYS A 59 27.71 2.63 -25.37
C LYS A 59 27.78 3.60 -26.53
N ASP A 60 28.79 4.47 -26.47
CA ASP A 60 29.19 5.47 -27.46
C ASP A 60 29.38 4.91 -28.87
N LEU A 61 29.04 5.74 -29.87
CA LEU A 61 29.88 6.01 -31.04
C LEU A 61 29.39 7.27 -31.77
N SER A 62 30.31 8.23 -31.87
CA SER A 62 30.22 9.48 -32.65
C SER A 62 30.08 9.23 -34.15
N THR A 63 29.29 10.04 -34.87
CA THR A 63 29.77 10.97 -35.92
C THR A 63 28.61 11.68 -36.65
N LYS A 64 28.69 13.03 -36.64
CA LYS A 64 28.39 14.03 -37.69
C LYS A 64 27.15 13.92 -38.62
N ASN A 65 26.43 15.06 -38.61
CA ASN A 65 25.81 15.81 -39.73
C ASN A 65 24.51 15.31 -40.39
N GLY A 66 23.56 16.25 -40.52
CA GLY A 66 22.79 16.43 -41.76
C GLY A 66 21.27 16.34 -41.65
N GLN A 67 20.64 17.52 -41.69
CA GLN A 67 19.30 17.88 -42.23
C GLN A 67 18.40 16.79 -42.87
N GLY A 68 17.09 16.91 -42.63
CA GLY A 68 16.07 16.69 -43.68
C GLY A 68 14.97 15.65 -43.38
N VAL A 69 13.76 16.15 -43.11
CA VAL A 69 12.45 15.49 -43.33
C VAL A 69 12.30 15.25 -44.86
N PRO A 70 11.80 14.09 -45.39
CA PRO A 70 10.34 13.85 -45.48
C PRO A 70 9.80 12.40 -45.58
N THR A 71 8.47 12.34 -45.45
CA THR A 71 7.45 11.32 -45.78
C THR A 71 7.75 10.29 -46.89
N PHE A 72 7.26 9.05 -46.73
CA PHE A 72 7.12 8.07 -47.82
C PHE A 72 5.76 7.34 -47.84
N ILE A 73 5.18 7.34 -49.05
CA ILE A 73 4.05 6.55 -49.58
C ILE A 73 4.66 5.42 -50.44
N PRO A 74 4.05 4.22 -50.56
CA PRO A 74 4.65 3.12 -51.31
C PRO A 74 4.36 3.17 -52.82
N LYS A 75 5.37 2.85 -53.64
CA LYS A 75 5.29 2.32 -55.01
C LYS A 75 6.13 1.02 -54.99
N GLY A 76 5.72 -0.12 -55.54
CA GLY A 76 5.21 -0.31 -56.89
C GLY A 76 6.38 -0.70 -57.79
N HIS A 77 6.62 -2.00 -57.98
CA HIS A 77 7.52 -2.50 -59.03
C HIS A 77 6.81 -3.51 -59.92
N SER A 78 6.96 -3.25 -61.21
CA SER A 78 6.60 -4.07 -62.35
C SER A 78 7.87 -4.29 -63.17
N ASN A 79 7.98 -5.47 -63.77
CA ASN A 79 8.77 -5.88 -64.94
C ASN A 79 8.36 -7.36 -65.14
N GLY A 80 7.97 -7.89 -66.30
CA GLY A 80 8.14 -7.48 -67.70
C GLY A 80 8.62 -8.74 -68.45
N GLY A 81 7.89 -9.18 -69.50
CA GLY A 81 8.33 -10.29 -70.35
C GLY A 81 7.20 -10.90 -71.20
N ALA A 82 7.20 -10.61 -72.50
CA ALA A 82 6.23 -11.03 -73.50
C ALA A 82 6.60 -12.35 -74.22
N MET A 83 5.64 -13.02 -74.87
CA MET A 83 5.50 -13.19 -76.35
C MET A 83 4.86 -14.53 -76.81
N SER A 84 4.09 -14.45 -77.91
CA SER A 84 3.60 -15.51 -78.84
C SER A 84 2.41 -16.39 -78.37
N SER A 85 1.19 -16.36 -78.93
CA SER A 85 0.62 -16.61 -80.29
C SER A 85 0.27 -18.08 -80.58
N HIS A 86 -1.03 -18.44 -80.67
CA HIS A 86 -1.66 -19.06 -81.85
C HIS A 86 -3.14 -19.47 -81.68
N ARG A 87 -3.90 -19.13 -82.74
CA ARG A 87 -5.12 -19.70 -83.36
C ARG A 87 -5.76 -21.00 -82.82
N GLY A 88 -7.09 -21.07 -82.91
CA GLY A 88 -7.82 -22.29 -83.31
C GLY A 88 -9.24 -22.49 -82.73
N SER A 89 -10.28 -22.14 -83.49
CA SER A 89 -11.58 -22.87 -83.52
C SER A 89 -11.42 -24.18 -84.34
N PRO A 90 -12.37 -25.15 -84.47
CA PRO A 90 -13.83 -25.08 -84.21
C PRO A 90 -14.56 -26.37 -83.67
N ARG A 91 -15.89 -26.23 -83.44
CA ARG A 91 -17.03 -27.17 -83.65
C ARG A 91 -17.15 -28.54 -82.93
N ASN A 92 -18.28 -28.72 -82.22
CA ASN A 92 -19.36 -29.74 -82.45
C ASN A 92 -20.41 -29.59 -81.31
N SER A 93 -21.65 -29.15 -81.56
CA SER A 93 -22.85 -29.88 -82.06
C SER A 93 -23.43 -30.92 -81.10
N SER A 94 -24.62 -30.67 -80.55
CA SER A 94 -25.82 -31.50 -80.79
C SER A 94 -27.06 -30.96 -80.06
N ASN A 95 -28.17 -30.98 -80.81
CA ASN A 95 -29.51 -30.49 -80.51
C ASN A 95 -30.28 -31.32 -79.45
N GLY A 96 -31.33 -30.70 -78.90
CA GLY A 96 -32.46 -31.37 -78.27
C GLY A 96 -33.65 -30.41 -78.11
N LEU A 97 -34.60 -30.49 -79.04
CA LEU A 97 -35.84 -29.72 -79.18
C LEU A 97 -36.93 -30.17 -78.19
N GLY A 98 -37.89 -29.28 -77.88
CA GLY A 98 -39.24 -29.71 -77.49
C GLY A 98 -40.18 -28.63 -76.91
N ARG A 99 -40.86 -27.89 -77.80
CA ARG A 99 -42.31 -27.49 -77.85
C ARG A 99 -43.08 -27.25 -76.53
N SER A 100 -43.55 -26.03 -76.23
CA SER A 100 -44.80 -25.35 -76.68
C SER A 100 -46.11 -25.86 -76.06
N HIS A 101 -46.82 -25.00 -75.32
CA HIS A 101 -48.26 -24.74 -75.51
C HIS A 101 -48.72 -23.48 -74.74
N CYS A 102 -49.34 -22.56 -75.48
CA CYS A 102 -50.23 -21.50 -75.00
C CYS A 102 -51.66 -22.04 -74.87
N ALA A 103 -52.47 -21.50 -73.94
CA ALA A 103 -53.78 -20.90 -74.20
C ALA A 103 -54.66 -20.77 -72.93
N GLY A 104 -55.30 -19.59 -72.78
CA GLY A 104 -56.59 -19.32 -72.11
C GLY A 104 -56.63 -19.46 -70.57
N GLY A 105 -57.22 -18.58 -69.77
CA GLY A 105 -58.10 -17.45 -70.00
C GLY A 105 -58.96 -17.26 -68.74
N MET A 106 -59.25 -15.99 -68.42
CA MET A 106 -60.33 -15.48 -67.55
C MET A 106 -60.15 -15.45 -66.00
N GLN A 107 -59.93 -14.20 -65.54
CA GLN A 107 -60.61 -13.48 -64.45
C GLN A 107 -61.04 -14.24 -63.18
N ASP A 108 -60.45 -13.85 -62.04
CA ASP A 108 -61.20 -13.21 -60.96
C ASP A 108 -60.25 -12.44 -60.03
N GLU A 109 -60.62 -11.18 -59.74
CA GLU A 109 -59.98 -10.37 -58.71
C GLU A 109 -60.33 -10.95 -57.34
N ASP A 110 -59.31 -11.19 -56.51
CA ASP A 110 -59.52 -11.22 -55.06
C ASP A 110 -58.24 -10.86 -54.30
N HIS A 111 -58.32 -9.78 -53.52
CA HIS A 111 -57.29 -9.30 -52.62
C HIS A 111 -56.84 -10.39 -51.63
N LYS A 112 -55.60 -10.88 -51.77
CA LYS A 112 -54.91 -11.60 -50.68
C LYS A 112 -53.52 -11.02 -50.39
N SER A 113 -53.40 -10.59 -49.14
CA SER A 113 -52.21 -10.17 -48.42
C SER A 113 -51.00 -11.06 -48.71
N ALA A 114 -49.93 -10.44 -49.23
CA ALA A 114 -48.64 -11.07 -49.39
C ALA A 114 -48.02 -11.39 -48.01
N LEU A 115 -48.22 -12.62 -47.54
CA LEU A 115 -47.45 -13.25 -46.48
C LEU A 115 -45.96 -13.26 -46.88
N ARG A 116 -45.20 -12.30 -46.33
CA ARG A 116 -43.73 -12.32 -46.38
C ARG A 116 -43.24 -13.62 -45.74
N ARG A 117 -42.63 -14.49 -46.54
CA ARG A 117 -41.85 -15.66 -46.07
C ARG A 117 -40.83 -15.21 -45.00
N PRO A 118 -40.59 -15.98 -43.94
CA PRO A 118 -39.60 -15.62 -42.92
C PRO A 118 -38.22 -15.52 -43.58
N ARG A 119 -37.60 -14.33 -43.49
CA ARG A 119 -36.20 -14.14 -43.88
C ARG A 119 -35.34 -14.96 -42.93
N ASN A 120 -34.53 -15.86 -43.48
CA ASN A 120 -33.52 -16.63 -42.75
C ASN A 120 -32.56 -15.70 -41.97
N SER A 121 -31.93 -16.25 -40.92
CA SER A 121 -31.08 -15.58 -39.93
C SER A 121 -30.29 -14.34 -40.39
N PRO A 122 -30.18 -13.30 -39.54
CA PRO A 122 -29.58 -12.01 -39.87
C PRO A 122 -28.09 -11.98 -40.23
N PHE A 123 -27.32 -13.02 -39.88
CA PHE A 123 -25.87 -13.06 -40.11
C PHE A 123 -25.53 -13.72 -41.46
N PRO A 124 -24.39 -13.40 -42.11
CA PRO A 124 -24.03 -13.98 -43.40
C PRO A 124 -23.98 -15.52 -43.34
N LYS A 125 -24.66 -16.20 -44.27
CA LYS A 125 -24.54 -17.65 -44.48
C LYS A 125 -23.26 -17.88 -45.29
N GLY A 126 -22.14 -18.19 -44.64
CA GLY A 126 -20.89 -18.40 -45.37
C GLY A 126 -19.65 -18.87 -44.59
N VAL A 127 -19.75 -19.15 -43.29
CA VAL A 127 -18.60 -19.69 -42.54
C VAL A 127 -19.09 -20.84 -41.66
N ASP A 128 -18.48 -22.01 -41.80
CA ASP A 128 -18.69 -23.16 -40.92
C ASP A 128 -18.05 -22.84 -39.55
N LEU A 129 -18.81 -22.12 -38.72
CA LEU A 129 -18.39 -21.58 -37.44
C LEU A 129 -18.42 -22.61 -36.30
N SER A 130 -18.63 -23.90 -36.58
CA SER A 130 -19.01 -24.90 -35.57
C SER A 130 -18.00 -25.02 -34.41
N ALA A 131 -16.68 -24.97 -34.67
CA ALA A 131 -15.65 -24.97 -33.63
C ALA A 131 -15.38 -23.56 -33.05
N TRP A 132 -15.42 -22.52 -33.89
CA TRP A 132 -15.06 -21.14 -33.49
C TRP A 132 -16.15 -20.39 -32.71
N THR A 133 -17.40 -20.85 -32.78
CA THR A 133 -18.55 -20.16 -32.13
C THR A 133 -18.33 -19.99 -30.62
N PHE A 134 -17.73 -20.98 -29.96
CA PHE A 134 -17.49 -20.91 -28.51
C PHE A 134 -16.09 -20.36 -28.16
N ALA A 135 -15.11 -20.48 -29.06
CA ALA A 135 -13.76 -19.99 -28.83
C ALA A 135 -13.63 -18.47 -29.06
N LEU A 136 -14.42 -17.89 -29.97
CA LEU A 136 -14.33 -16.48 -30.33
C LEU A 136 -14.62 -15.53 -29.15
N PRO A 137 -15.69 -15.71 -28.35
CA PRO A 137 -15.91 -14.88 -27.16
C PRO A 137 -14.75 -14.94 -26.16
N ALA A 138 -14.13 -16.11 -25.96
CA ALA A 138 -12.94 -16.24 -25.12
C ALA A 138 -11.74 -15.47 -25.68
N LEU A 139 -11.48 -15.56 -26.98
CA LEU A 139 -10.38 -14.83 -27.61
C LEU A 139 -10.56 -13.31 -27.42
N VAL A 140 -11.76 -12.80 -27.71
CA VAL A 140 -12.06 -11.36 -27.59
C VAL A 140 -11.97 -10.90 -26.13
N ALA A 141 -12.56 -11.66 -25.19
CA ALA A 141 -12.42 -11.42 -23.75
C ALA A 141 -10.95 -11.33 -23.32
N GLY A 142 -10.14 -12.32 -23.73
CA GLY A 142 -8.72 -12.36 -23.42
C GLY A 142 -7.95 -11.14 -23.96
N LEU A 143 -8.26 -10.71 -25.20
CA LEU A 143 -7.64 -9.52 -25.79
C LEU A 143 -8.05 -8.23 -25.07
N CYS A 144 -9.31 -8.09 -24.67
CA CYS A 144 -9.80 -6.90 -23.97
C CYS A 144 -9.14 -6.68 -22.60
N PHE A 145 -8.75 -7.76 -21.92
CA PHE A 145 -8.18 -7.71 -20.57
C PHE A 145 -6.71 -8.17 -20.51
N ALA A 146 -6.04 -8.40 -21.64
CA ALA A 146 -4.64 -8.81 -21.66
C ALA A 146 -3.71 -7.79 -20.95
N GLY A 147 -4.04 -6.50 -21.03
CA GLY A 147 -3.28 -5.44 -20.36
C GLY A 147 -3.25 -5.57 -18.84
N SER A 148 -4.32 -6.11 -18.22
CA SER A 148 -4.39 -6.26 -16.77
C SER A 148 -3.46 -7.35 -16.22
N LEU A 149 -2.94 -8.25 -17.07
CA LEU A 149 -1.98 -9.28 -16.65
C LEU A 149 -0.71 -8.69 -16.03
N PHE A 150 -0.32 -7.49 -16.45
CA PHE A 150 0.88 -6.80 -15.96
C PHE A 150 0.55 -5.77 -14.87
N GLY A 151 -0.57 -5.97 -14.16
CA GLY A 151 -0.99 -5.16 -13.03
C GLY A 151 -0.32 -5.53 -11.71
N GLU A 152 -0.32 -4.60 -10.76
CA GLU A 152 0.13 -4.79 -9.38
C GLU A 152 -1.05 -5.16 -8.45
N PHE A 153 -0.76 -5.59 -7.21
CA PHE A 153 -1.79 -5.65 -6.17
C PHE A 153 -2.26 -4.23 -5.79
N VAL A 154 -3.52 -3.92 -6.09
CA VAL A 154 -4.09 -2.58 -5.88
C VAL A 154 -5.28 -2.61 -4.92
N HIS A 155 -5.46 -1.51 -4.18
CA HIS A 155 -6.63 -1.26 -3.34
C HIS A 155 -6.99 -2.43 -2.39
N ASP A 156 -8.12 -3.11 -2.62
CA ASP A 156 -8.64 -4.19 -1.79
C ASP A 156 -7.74 -5.44 -1.83
N ASP A 157 -6.92 -5.62 -2.87
CA ASP A 157 -6.05 -6.79 -3.04
C ASP A 157 -5.00 -6.89 -1.92
N ILE A 158 -4.54 -5.73 -1.43
CA ILE A 158 -3.58 -5.63 -0.32
C ILE A 158 -4.16 -6.31 0.92
N TRP A 159 -5.44 -6.08 1.21
CA TRP A 159 -6.10 -6.59 2.40
C TRP A 159 -6.60 -8.01 2.25
N ALA A 160 -7.18 -8.34 1.09
CA ALA A 160 -7.72 -9.68 0.85
C ALA A 160 -6.63 -10.74 0.65
N ILE A 161 -5.41 -10.34 0.23
CA ILE A 161 -4.34 -11.26 -0.16
C ILE A 161 -3.06 -10.98 0.64
N LEU A 162 -2.42 -9.82 0.48
CA LEU A 162 -1.09 -9.56 1.07
C LEU A 162 -1.09 -9.52 2.60
N ASN A 163 -2.16 -8.98 3.18
CA ASN A 163 -2.33 -8.84 4.63
C ASN A 163 -3.25 -9.90 5.23
N ASN A 164 -3.69 -10.88 4.42
CA ASN A 164 -4.59 -11.94 4.86
C ASN A 164 -3.82 -13.25 5.10
N PRO A 165 -3.65 -13.67 6.36
CA PRO A 165 -2.97 -14.92 6.71
C PRO A 165 -3.62 -16.17 6.11
N ASP A 166 -4.95 -16.16 5.92
CA ASP A 166 -5.68 -17.28 5.32
C ASP A 166 -5.34 -17.44 3.83
N SER A 167 -5.27 -16.32 3.09
CA SER A 167 -4.87 -16.30 1.69
C SER A 167 -3.39 -16.67 1.51
N ARG A 168 -2.52 -16.30 2.45
CA ARG A 168 -1.08 -16.60 2.40
C ARG A 168 -0.72 -18.02 2.82
N GLY A 169 -1.68 -18.76 3.38
CA GLY A 169 -1.47 -20.12 3.85
C GLY A 169 -0.74 -20.21 5.19
N GLU A 170 -0.70 -19.12 5.95
CA GLU A 170 -0.06 -19.02 7.27
C GLU A 170 -0.93 -19.62 8.38
N THR A 171 -2.24 -19.77 8.12
CA THR A 171 -3.20 -20.40 9.02
C THR A 171 -3.57 -21.81 8.57
N ASN A 172 -4.13 -22.62 9.48
CA ASN A 172 -4.70 -23.92 9.15
C ASN A 172 -5.85 -23.81 8.14
N LEU A 173 -6.05 -24.83 7.30
CA LEU A 173 -7.10 -24.84 6.27
C LEU A 173 -8.52 -24.64 6.85
N SER A 174 -8.77 -25.11 8.08
CA SER A 174 -10.05 -24.93 8.76
C SER A 174 -10.36 -23.46 9.09
N SER A 175 -9.33 -22.61 9.24
CA SER A 175 -9.49 -21.19 9.58
C SER A 175 -10.21 -20.43 8.46
N VAL A 176 -9.97 -20.80 7.19
CA VAL A 176 -10.65 -20.23 6.01
C VAL A 176 -12.18 -20.33 6.12
N PHE A 177 -12.69 -21.38 6.77
CA PHE A 177 -14.14 -21.59 6.95
C PHE A 177 -14.72 -20.94 8.22
N ARG A 178 -13.87 -20.37 9.09
CA ARG A 178 -14.25 -19.68 10.34
C ARG A 178 -14.04 -18.17 10.28
N ASN A 179 -13.28 -17.70 9.30
CA ASN A 179 -12.95 -16.31 9.10
C ASN A 179 -13.80 -15.69 7.97
N ASP A 180 -13.85 -14.37 7.95
CA ASP A 180 -14.41 -13.60 6.86
C ASP A 180 -13.41 -13.48 5.70
N PHE A 181 -13.86 -12.86 4.60
CA PHE A 181 -13.09 -12.67 3.38
C PHE A 181 -11.74 -11.94 3.60
N TRP A 182 -11.61 -11.17 4.69
CA TRP A 182 -10.43 -10.36 5.00
C TRP A 182 -9.49 -11.03 6.02
N GLY A 183 -9.78 -12.29 6.40
CA GLY A 183 -8.94 -13.08 7.31
C GLY A 183 -9.25 -12.88 8.79
N LYS A 184 -10.41 -12.28 9.11
CA LYS A 184 -10.82 -12.00 10.49
C LYS A 184 -11.84 -12.99 10.99
N ALA A 185 -11.75 -13.42 12.25
CA ALA A 185 -12.68 -14.39 12.80
C ALA A 185 -14.14 -13.91 12.70
N MET A 186 -15.04 -14.76 12.18
CA MET A 186 -16.47 -14.42 12.00
C MET A 186 -17.17 -14.06 13.33
N LYS A 187 -16.64 -14.50 14.48
CA LYS A 187 -17.17 -14.19 15.81
C LYS A 187 -16.80 -12.78 16.29
N ASP A 188 -15.78 -12.16 15.70
CA ASP A 188 -15.32 -10.82 16.08
C ASP A 188 -16.39 -9.77 15.74
N ASN A 189 -16.62 -8.82 16.63
CA ASN A 189 -17.53 -7.69 16.44
C ASN A 189 -17.04 -6.73 15.35
N THR A 190 -15.74 -6.76 15.06
CA THR A 190 -15.08 -5.93 14.05
C THR A 190 -14.83 -6.70 12.75
N SER A 191 -15.43 -7.88 12.58
CA SER A 191 -15.50 -8.61 11.31
C SER A 191 -16.54 -7.98 10.39
N HIS A 192 -16.25 -7.98 9.08
CA HIS A 192 -17.17 -7.49 8.05
C HIS A 192 -18.32 -8.49 7.76
N LYS A 193 -18.25 -9.71 8.32
CA LYS A 193 -19.19 -10.82 8.09
C LYS A 193 -19.32 -11.24 6.61
N SER A 194 -18.33 -10.91 5.79
CA SER A 194 -18.23 -11.31 4.37
C SER A 194 -17.79 -12.76 4.26
N TYR A 195 -18.74 -13.70 4.31
CA TYR A 195 -18.42 -15.13 4.28
C TYR A 195 -18.19 -15.66 2.86
N ARG A 196 -16.93 -15.78 2.44
CA ARG A 196 -16.50 -16.20 1.08
C ARG A 196 -15.33 -17.21 1.08
N PRO A 197 -15.45 -18.35 1.80
CA PRO A 197 -14.33 -19.25 2.04
C PRO A 197 -13.75 -19.86 0.75
N LEU A 198 -14.58 -20.14 -0.27
CA LEU A 198 -14.08 -20.74 -1.51
C LEU A 198 -13.32 -19.73 -2.38
N CYS A 199 -13.64 -18.43 -2.27
CA CYS A 199 -12.87 -17.38 -2.93
C CYS A 199 -11.48 -17.25 -2.29
N VAL A 200 -11.42 -17.18 -0.95
CA VAL A 200 -10.15 -17.15 -0.19
C VAL A 200 -9.31 -18.39 -0.47
N LEU A 201 -9.93 -19.58 -0.51
CA LEU A 201 -9.23 -20.81 -0.87
C LEU A 201 -8.64 -20.74 -2.28
N SER A 202 -9.31 -20.11 -3.24
CA SER A 202 -8.77 -19.92 -4.58
C SER A 202 -7.54 -19.00 -4.59
N PHE A 203 -7.47 -17.99 -3.72
CA PHE A 203 -6.26 -17.17 -3.54
C PHE A 203 -5.15 -17.98 -2.88
N ARG A 204 -5.47 -18.77 -1.84
CA ARG A 204 -4.52 -19.65 -1.17
C ARG A 204 -3.89 -20.67 -2.11
N MET A 205 -4.69 -21.28 -2.99
CA MET A 205 -4.19 -22.18 -4.03
C MET A 205 -3.28 -21.43 -5.01
N ASN A 206 -3.63 -20.20 -5.37
CA ASN A 206 -2.78 -19.36 -6.23
C ASN A 206 -1.42 -19.08 -5.59
N VAL A 207 -1.39 -18.73 -4.30
CA VAL A 207 -0.15 -18.52 -3.54
C VAL A 207 0.67 -19.80 -3.46
N TYR A 208 0.02 -20.95 -3.26
CA TYR A 208 0.70 -22.25 -3.19
C TYR A 208 1.43 -22.59 -4.49
N PHE A 209 0.82 -22.36 -5.66
CA PHE A 209 1.41 -22.72 -6.94
C PHE A 209 2.41 -21.67 -7.49
N TRP A 210 2.15 -20.38 -7.31
CA TRP A 210 2.92 -19.30 -7.96
C TRP A 210 3.43 -18.21 -7.01
N GLY A 211 3.27 -18.38 -5.70
CA GLY A 211 3.66 -17.37 -4.72
C GLY A 211 2.82 -16.09 -4.82
N LEU A 212 3.39 -14.97 -4.38
CA LEU A 212 2.76 -13.65 -4.38
C LEU A 212 3.08 -12.85 -5.66
N ASP A 213 3.12 -13.51 -6.82
CA ASP A 213 3.30 -12.85 -8.11
C ASP A 213 1.94 -12.39 -8.68
N PRO A 214 1.66 -11.07 -8.78
CA PRO A 214 0.38 -10.53 -9.26
C PRO A 214 -0.04 -11.05 -10.62
N PHE A 215 0.91 -11.35 -11.52
CA PHE A 215 0.64 -11.78 -12.89
C PHE A 215 -0.31 -12.98 -12.94
N TYR A 216 -0.03 -13.99 -12.12
CA TYR A 216 -0.84 -15.21 -12.09
C TYR A 216 -2.22 -14.98 -11.46
N PHE A 217 -2.35 -14.02 -10.56
CA PHE A 217 -3.65 -13.67 -10.00
C PHE A 217 -4.58 -13.04 -11.04
N HIS A 218 -4.05 -12.10 -11.83
CA HIS A 218 -4.77 -11.50 -12.96
C HIS A 218 -5.04 -12.54 -14.04
N MET A 219 -4.07 -13.40 -14.36
CA MET A 219 -4.23 -14.48 -15.34
C MET A 219 -5.43 -15.36 -15.02
N VAL A 220 -5.58 -15.81 -13.76
CA VAL A 220 -6.73 -16.63 -13.36
C VAL A 220 -8.06 -15.88 -13.60
N ASN A 221 -8.15 -14.59 -13.29
CA ASN A 221 -9.38 -13.82 -13.51
C ASN A 221 -9.70 -13.67 -15.01
N VAL A 222 -8.70 -13.41 -15.84
CA VAL A 222 -8.85 -13.32 -17.31
C VAL A 222 -9.29 -14.67 -17.88
N VAL A 223 -8.66 -15.78 -17.47
CA VAL A 223 -9.08 -17.13 -17.89
C VAL A 223 -10.50 -17.43 -17.46
N LEU A 224 -10.87 -17.11 -16.21
CA LEU A 224 -12.24 -17.29 -15.73
C LEU A 224 -13.24 -16.47 -16.57
N HIS A 225 -12.91 -15.24 -16.95
CA HIS A 225 -13.77 -14.41 -17.80
C HIS A 225 -13.92 -15.00 -19.20
N CYS A 226 -12.84 -15.50 -19.81
CA CYS A 226 -12.89 -16.23 -21.08
C CYS A 226 -13.79 -17.47 -21.01
N LEU A 227 -13.70 -18.24 -19.92
CA LEU A 227 -14.54 -19.41 -19.68
C LEU A 227 -16.01 -19.02 -19.50
N VAL A 228 -16.31 -17.97 -18.72
CA VAL A 228 -17.67 -17.46 -18.52
C VAL A 228 -18.28 -17.00 -19.85
N SER A 229 -17.54 -16.24 -20.67
CA SER A 229 -18.00 -15.76 -21.97
C SER A 229 -18.32 -16.91 -22.93
N SER A 230 -17.48 -17.95 -22.96
CA SER A 230 -17.70 -19.16 -23.77
C SER A 230 -18.88 -19.98 -23.27
N LEU A 231 -18.98 -20.16 -21.95
CA LEU A 231 -20.08 -20.88 -21.31
C LEU A 231 -21.41 -20.15 -21.48
N LEU A 232 -21.43 -18.82 -21.42
CA LEU A 232 -22.61 -18.02 -21.70
C LEU A 232 -23.08 -18.22 -23.15
N CYS A 233 -22.16 -18.24 -24.12
CA CYS A 233 -22.48 -18.58 -25.51
C CYS A 233 -23.14 -19.97 -25.59
N TYR A 234 -22.59 -20.96 -24.88
CA TYR A 234 -23.13 -22.31 -24.84
C TYR A 234 -24.53 -22.37 -24.21
N VAL A 235 -24.71 -21.74 -23.05
CA VAL A 235 -26.01 -21.64 -22.36
C VAL A 235 -27.04 -20.96 -23.27
N CYS A 236 -26.71 -19.80 -23.84
CA CYS A 236 -27.60 -19.09 -24.75
C CYS A 236 -27.99 -19.93 -25.98
N SER A 237 -27.04 -20.66 -26.57
CA SER A 237 -27.31 -21.53 -27.72
C SER A 237 -28.15 -22.78 -27.39
N SER A 238 -28.17 -23.19 -26.12
CA SER A 238 -28.86 -24.40 -25.67
C SER A 238 -30.22 -24.12 -25.05
N THR A 239 -30.38 -22.97 -24.38
CA THR A 239 -31.55 -22.70 -23.51
C THR A 239 -32.30 -21.42 -23.85
N VAL A 240 -31.74 -20.53 -24.68
CA VAL A 240 -32.28 -19.18 -24.95
C VAL A 240 -32.66 -19.00 -26.42
N PHE A 241 -31.68 -19.08 -27.33
CA PHE A 241 -31.86 -18.81 -28.76
C PHE A 241 -31.82 -20.09 -29.58
N GLU A 242 -32.71 -20.21 -30.56
CA GLU A 242 -32.64 -21.26 -31.59
C GLU A 242 -31.49 -21.01 -32.57
N ASP A 243 -31.19 -19.74 -32.86
CA ASP A 243 -30.08 -19.34 -33.73
C ASP A 243 -28.80 -19.13 -32.91
N ARG A 244 -27.80 -19.97 -33.16
CA ARG A 244 -26.47 -19.91 -32.53
C ARG A 244 -25.76 -18.57 -32.74
N ARG A 245 -26.07 -17.84 -33.81
CA ARG A 245 -25.45 -16.53 -34.09
C ARG A 245 -25.91 -15.45 -33.13
N LEU A 246 -27.15 -15.52 -32.65
CA LEU A 246 -27.65 -14.63 -31.59
C LEU A 246 -26.96 -14.94 -30.26
N ALA A 247 -26.76 -16.23 -29.94
CA ALA A 247 -25.98 -16.63 -28.78
C ALA A 247 -24.53 -16.11 -28.83
N LEU A 248 -23.90 -16.19 -30.01
CA LEU A 248 -22.57 -15.60 -30.24
C LEU A 248 -22.58 -14.08 -30.05
N GLY A 249 -23.57 -13.37 -30.62
CA GLY A 249 -23.72 -11.92 -30.44
C GLY A 249 -23.87 -11.52 -28.97
N THR A 250 -24.65 -12.27 -28.19
CA THR A 250 -24.81 -12.05 -26.74
C THR A 250 -23.50 -12.26 -26.00
N ALA A 251 -22.78 -13.33 -26.30
CA ALA A 251 -21.51 -13.64 -25.66
C ALA A 251 -20.40 -12.65 -26.03
N LEU A 252 -20.36 -12.16 -27.28
CA LEU A 252 -19.43 -11.12 -27.70
C LEU A 252 -19.71 -9.79 -27.00
N LEU A 253 -20.98 -9.37 -26.92
CA LEU A 253 -21.34 -8.16 -26.20
C LEU A 253 -20.99 -8.24 -24.72
N PHE A 254 -21.21 -9.41 -24.10
CA PHE A 254 -20.80 -9.68 -22.73
C PHE A 254 -19.26 -9.62 -22.59
N ALA A 255 -18.52 -10.33 -23.44
CA ALA A 255 -17.05 -10.43 -23.37
C ALA A 255 -16.32 -9.08 -23.43
N VAL A 256 -16.90 -8.07 -24.10
CA VAL A 256 -16.28 -6.76 -24.28
C VAL A 256 -16.83 -5.69 -23.33
N HIS A 257 -17.79 -6.02 -22.46
CA HIS A 257 -18.57 -5.01 -21.75
C HIS A 257 -17.73 -4.25 -20.69
N PRO A 258 -17.61 -2.91 -20.76
CA PRO A 258 -16.70 -2.15 -19.88
C PRO A 258 -16.97 -2.25 -18.38
N VAL A 259 -18.24 -2.45 -17.98
CA VAL A 259 -18.63 -2.69 -16.58
C VAL A 259 -17.93 -3.90 -15.94
N HIS A 260 -17.36 -4.81 -16.73
CA HIS A 260 -16.62 -5.96 -16.23
C HIS A 260 -15.21 -5.62 -15.74
N THR A 261 -14.72 -4.41 -16.01
CA THR A 261 -13.33 -4.06 -15.72
C THR A 261 -12.97 -4.23 -14.25
N GLU A 262 -13.82 -3.76 -13.32
CA GLU A 262 -13.58 -3.97 -11.87
C GLU A 262 -13.53 -5.48 -11.51
N ALA A 263 -14.41 -6.30 -12.11
CA ALA A 263 -14.50 -7.72 -11.81
C ALA A 263 -13.34 -8.55 -12.40
N VAL A 264 -12.83 -8.17 -13.57
CA VAL A 264 -11.82 -8.93 -14.30
C VAL A 264 -10.40 -8.40 -14.04
N ALA A 265 -10.21 -7.08 -14.11
CA ALA A 265 -8.90 -6.47 -13.90
C ALA A 265 -8.55 -6.38 -12.40
N GLY A 266 -9.51 -6.11 -11.52
CA GLY A 266 -9.30 -6.18 -10.07
C GLY A 266 -9.19 -7.63 -9.58
N ILE A 267 -8.15 -7.98 -8.82
CA ILE A 267 -7.90 -9.37 -8.40
C ILE A 267 -9.02 -9.87 -7.48
N VAL A 268 -9.44 -9.06 -6.50
CA VAL A 268 -10.58 -9.36 -5.61
C VAL A 268 -11.89 -9.59 -6.38
N GLY A 269 -12.01 -9.08 -7.60
CA GLY A 269 -13.11 -9.36 -8.54
C GLY A 269 -13.26 -10.84 -8.90
N ARG A 270 -12.29 -11.70 -8.55
CA ARG A 270 -12.39 -13.17 -8.65
C ARG A 270 -13.68 -13.71 -8.04
N ALA A 271 -14.17 -13.10 -6.95
CA ALA A 271 -15.43 -13.48 -6.33
C ALA A 271 -16.62 -13.39 -7.31
N ASP A 272 -16.64 -12.40 -8.21
CA ASP A 272 -17.69 -12.21 -9.20
C ASP A 272 -17.57 -13.19 -10.36
N VAL A 273 -16.38 -13.27 -10.95
CA VAL A 273 -16.15 -14.07 -12.17
C VAL A 273 -16.28 -15.56 -11.87
N LEU A 274 -15.70 -16.04 -10.76
CA LEU A 274 -15.78 -17.45 -10.36
C LEU A 274 -17.21 -17.83 -9.92
N ALA A 275 -17.91 -16.97 -9.18
CA ALA A 275 -19.30 -17.24 -8.82
C ALA A 275 -20.20 -17.27 -10.06
N CYS A 276 -19.95 -16.43 -11.07
CA CYS A 276 -20.70 -16.43 -12.32
C CYS A 276 -20.49 -17.72 -13.14
N LEU A 277 -19.25 -18.23 -13.19
CA LEU A 277 -18.95 -19.52 -13.81
C LEU A 277 -19.76 -20.64 -13.15
N LEU A 278 -19.72 -20.73 -11.82
CA LEU A 278 -20.47 -21.73 -11.05
C LEU A 278 -21.99 -21.54 -11.17
N PHE A 279 -22.47 -20.30 -11.24
CA PHE A 279 -23.87 -19.96 -11.46
C PHE A 279 -24.37 -20.53 -12.80
N LEU A 280 -23.64 -20.29 -13.90
CA LEU A 280 -24.01 -20.79 -15.22
C LEU A 280 -23.95 -22.32 -15.29
N LEU A 281 -22.95 -22.95 -14.67
CA LEU A 281 -22.85 -24.41 -14.60
C LEU A 281 -23.98 -25.02 -13.76
N ALA A 282 -24.36 -24.38 -12.65
CA ALA A 282 -25.49 -24.80 -11.82
C ALA A 282 -26.81 -24.70 -12.59
N PHE A 283 -27.04 -23.60 -13.31
CA PHE A 283 -28.21 -23.42 -14.17
C PHE A 283 -28.26 -24.48 -15.29
N LEU A 284 -27.16 -24.69 -16.00
CA LEU A 284 -27.09 -25.67 -17.08
C LEU A 284 -27.32 -27.11 -16.58
N SER A 285 -26.72 -27.47 -15.43
CA SER A 285 -26.91 -28.77 -14.79
C SER A 285 -28.36 -28.98 -14.36
N TYR A 286 -29.01 -27.92 -13.83
CA TYR A 286 -30.44 -27.96 -13.50
C TYR A 286 -31.28 -28.26 -14.73
N VAL A 287 -31.11 -27.49 -15.81
CA VAL A 287 -31.90 -27.65 -17.04
C VAL A 287 -31.73 -29.05 -17.62
N ARG A 288 -30.49 -29.59 -17.64
CA ARG A 288 -30.20 -30.95 -18.12
C ARG A 288 -30.70 -32.06 -17.19
N SER A 289 -30.98 -31.76 -15.92
CA SER A 289 -31.56 -32.73 -14.98
C SER A 289 -33.03 -33.02 -15.28
N VAL A 290 -33.71 -32.15 -16.03
CA VAL A 290 -35.14 -32.23 -16.35
C VAL A 290 -35.35 -32.85 -17.74
N GLU A 291 -36.32 -33.75 -17.84
CA GLU A 291 -36.59 -34.51 -19.05
C GLU A 291 -37.18 -33.67 -20.19
N THR A 292 -36.43 -33.45 -21.27
CA THR A 292 -36.88 -32.56 -22.35
C THR A 292 -37.60 -33.30 -23.50
N GLU A 293 -37.47 -34.63 -23.59
CA GLU A 293 -37.88 -35.46 -24.76
C GLU A 293 -38.87 -36.61 -24.41
N SER A 294 -39.84 -36.39 -23.52
CA SER A 294 -40.95 -37.36 -23.38
C SER A 294 -42.05 -37.07 -24.40
N ALA A 295 -42.52 -38.10 -25.11
CA ALA A 295 -43.64 -38.05 -26.06
C ALA A 295 -45.03 -37.87 -25.41
N THR A 296 -45.10 -37.77 -24.08
CA THR A 296 -46.35 -37.60 -23.32
C THR A 296 -46.61 -36.13 -22.94
N ASP A 297 -47.87 -35.69 -22.98
CA ASP A 297 -48.34 -34.33 -22.65
C ASP A 297 -48.23 -33.96 -21.14
N CYS A 298 -47.35 -34.62 -20.39
CA CYS A 298 -47.15 -34.41 -18.97
C CYS A 298 -45.98 -33.46 -18.66
N VAL A 299 -46.00 -32.87 -17.45
CA VAL A 299 -44.88 -32.09 -16.92
C VAL A 299 -43.63 -32.98 -16.81
N PRO A 300 -42.45 -32.49 -17.20
CA PRO A 300 -41.26 -33.32 -17.25
C PRO A 300 -40.83 -33.81 -15.86
N GLY A 301 -40.49 -35.10 -15.80
CA GLY A 301 -39.84 -35.72 -14.66
C GLY A 301 -38.39 -35.26 -14.49
N THR A 302 -37.78 -35.67 -13.37
CA THR A 302 -36.33 -35.51 -13.18
C THR A 302 -35.63 -36.67 -13.90
N ARG A 303 -35.01 -36.39 -15.06
CA ARG A 303 -34.25 -37.37 -15.86
C ARG A 303 -32.99 -37.84 -15.14
N SER A 304 -32.28 -36.91 -14.50
CA SER A 304 -31.01 -37.21 -13.83
C SER A 304 -30.96 -36.58 -12.43
N PRO A 305 -31.20 -37.35 -11.35
CA PRO A 305 -31.06 -36.84 -9.99
C PRO A 305 -29.61 -36.44 -9.67
N PHE A 306 -28.62 -37.07 -10.32
CA PHE A 306 -27.21 -36.69 -10.19
C PHE A 306 -26.96 -35.26 -10.68
N LEU A 307 -27.48 -34.89 -11.86
CA LEU A 307 -27.33 -33.53 -12.38
C LEU A 307 -28.09 -32.49 -11.55
N LEU A 308 -29.22 -32.88 -10.95
CA LEU A 308 -29.94 -32.04 -10.00
C LEU A 308 -29.11 -31.80 -8.73
N LEU A 309 -28.52 -32.86 -8.16
CA LEU A 309 -27.64 -32.73 -7.01
C LEU A 309 -26.37 -31.92 -7.33
N LEU A 310 -25.80 -32.11 -8.52
CA LEU A 310 -24.67 -31.31 -9.02
C LEU A 310 -25.06 -29.83 -9.14
N SER A 311 -26.26 -29.51 -9.61
CA SER A 311 -26.78 -28.14 -9.63
C SER A 311 -26.88 -27.54 -8.23
N LEU A 312 -27.40 -28.30 -7.26
CA LEU A 312 -27.47 -27.88 -5.85
C LEU A 312 -26.07 -27.62 -5.27
N LEU A 313 -25.12 -28.51 -5.53
CA LEU A 313 -23.73 -28.36 -5.10
C LEU A 313 -23.07 -27.12 -5.73
N LEU A 314 -23.14 -26.97 -7.05
CA LEU A 314 -22.53 -25.86 -7.78
C LEU A 314 -23.14 -24.51 -7.36
N GLY A 315 -24.46 -24.45 -7.14
CA GLY A 315 -25.13 -23.25 -6.66
C GLY A 315 -24.72 -22.88 -5.22
N THR A 316 -24.54 -23.88 -4.35
CA THR A 316 -23.97 -23.66 -3.01
C THR A 316 -22.52 -23.21 -3.08
N CYS A 317 -21.69 -23.80 -3.96
CA CYS A 317 -20.32 -23.36 -4.19
C CYS A 317 -20.29 -21.91 -4.71
N ALA A 318 -21.16 -21.55 -5.65
CA ALA A 318 -21.29 -20.17 -6.13
C ALA A 318 -21.59 -19.21 -4.98
N MET A 319 -22.50 -19.58 -4.08
CA MET A 319 -22.83 -18.81 -2.87
C MET A 319 -21.63 -18.65 -1.91
N LEU A 320 -20.83 -19.70 -1.74
CA LEU A 320 -19.63 -19.70 -0.88
C LEU A 320 -18.43 -18.97 -1.51
N VAL A 321 -18.48 -18.70 -2.82
CA VAL A 321 -17.57 -17.78 -3.50
C VAL A 321 -18.08 -16.34 -3.36
N LYS A 322 -19.37 -16.10 -3.63
CA LYS A 322 -20.02 -14.80 -3.48
C LYS A 322 -21.50 -14.93 -3.14
N GLU A 323 -22.00 -14.04 -2.28
CA GLU A 323 -23.36 -14.05 -1.74
C GLU A 323 -24.44 -14.20 -2.82
N THR A 324 -24.27 -13.48 -3.93
CA THR A 324 -25.21 -13.42 -5.06
C THR A 324 -25.40 -14.76 -5.76
N GLY A 325 -24.48 -15.72 -5.62
CA GLY A 325 -24.56 -17.04 -6.24
C GLY A 325 -25.82 -17.83 -5.87
N ILE A 326 -26.40 -17.59 -4.69
CA ILE A 326 -27.63 -18.29 -4.25
C ILE A 326 -28.85 -18.00 -5.15
N THR A 327 -28.82 -16.88 -5.87
CA THR A 327 -29.93 -16.44 -6.73
C THR A 327 -30.19 -17.40 -7.91
N VAL A 328 -29.22 -18.26 -8.24
CA VAL A 328 -29.37 -19.29 -9.30
C VAL A 328 -30.54 -20.22 -9.03
N PHE A 329 -30.83 -20.55 -7.77
CA PHE A 329 -31.93 -21.44 -7.42
C PHE A 329 -33.29 -20.83 -7.77
N GLY A 330 -33.46 -19.53 -7.53
CA GLY A 330 -34.65 -18.79 -7.93
C GLY A 330 -34.80 -18.77 -9.46
N VAL A 331 -33.70 -18.53 -10.18
CA VAL A 331 -33.67 -18.57 -11.65
C VAL A 331 -34.05 -19.94 -12.18
N CYS A 332 -33.50 -21.02 -11.62
CA CYS A 332 -33.82 -22.40 -12.00
C CYS A 332 -35.31 -22.71 -11.79
N LEU A 333 -35.89 -22.37 -10.64
CA LEU A 333 -37.29 -22.65 -10.34
C LEU A 333 -38.26 -21.89 -11.25
N VAL A 334 -37.99 -20.60 -11.51
CA VAL A 334 -38.84 -19.82 -12.42
C VAL A 334 -38.69 -20.30 -13.86
N TYR A 335 -37.47 -20.65 -14.29
CA TYR A 335 -37.25 -21.24 -15.62
C TYR A 335 -37.95 -22.59 -15.78
N ASP A 336 -37.86 -23.48 -14.79
CA ASP A 336 -38.53 -24.78 -14.77
C ASP A 336 -40.04 -24.62 -14.91
N LEU A 337 -40.62 -23.76 -14.07
CA LEU A 337 -42.05 -23.49 -14.08
C LEU A 337 -42.49 -22.94 -15.44
N GLN A 338 -41.86 -21.84 -15.90
CA GLN A 338 -42.35 -21.08 -17.04
C GLN A 338 -41.96 -21.66 -18.40
N VAL A 339 -40.78 -22.26 -18.53
CA VAL A 339 -40.23 -22.74 -19.80
C VAL A 339 -40.40 -24.24 -19.99
N LEU A 340 -40.18 -25.03 -18.93
CA LEU A 340 -40.19 -26.49 -19.00
C LEU A 340 -41.58 -27.07 -18.71
N CYS A 341 -42.30 -26.54 -17.72
CA CYS A 341 -43.56 -27.11 -17.23
C CYS A 341 -44.81 -26.49 -17.90
N LEU A 342 -44.99 -25.17 -17.80
CA LEU A 342 -46.24 -24.49 -18.20
C LEU A 342 -46.59 -24.60 -19.69
N ARG A 343 -45.58 -24.69 -20.56
CA ARG A 343 -45.80 -24.88 -22.01
C ARG A 343 -46.44 -26.22 -22.34
N ARG A 344 -46.23 -27.24 -21.51
CA ARG A 344 -46.81 -28.58 -21.66
C ARG A 344 -48.18 -28.67 -20.99
N LEU A 345 -48.33 -28.04 -19.81
CA LEU A 345 -49.62 -27.93 -19.11
C LEU A 345 -50.71 -27.25 -19.96
N GLN A 346 -50.35 -26.27 -20.79
CA GLN A 346 -51.29 -25.60 -21.71
C GLN A 346 -51.73 -26.46 -22.92
N ARG A 347 -51.11 -27.63 -23.15
CA ARG A 347 -51.45 -28.56 -24.23
C ARG A 347 -52.26 -29.78 -23.76
N LEU A 348 -52.52 -29.90 -22.47
CA LEU A 348 -53.34 -30.98 -21.92
C LEU A 348 -54.77 -30.90 -22.50
N PRO A 349 -55.33 -31.99 -23.04
CA PRO A 349 -56.72 -32.06 -23.47
C PRO A 349 -57.67 -31.86 -22.26
N SER A 350 -58.94 -31.55 -22.54
CA SER A 350 -59.98 -31.33 -21.53
C SER A 350 -60.03 -32.49 -20.52
N LEU A 351 -59.67 -32.18 -19.27
CA LEU A 351 -59.53 -33.14 -18.18
C LEU A 351 -60.91 -33.52 -17.61
N GLU A 352 -61.20 -34.81 -17.48
CA GLU A 352 -62.43 -35.32 -16.83
C GLU A 352 -62.45 -34.98 -15.33
N HIS A 353 -61.28 -34.85 -14.69
CA HIS A 353 -61.13 -34.48 -13.29
C HIS A 353 -60.07 -33.36 -13.10
N PRO A 354 -60.42 -32.09 -13.39
CA PRO A 354 -59.46 -31.00 -13.57
C PRO A 354 -58.53 -30.77 -12.37
N VAL A 355 -58.99 -31.00 -11.14
CA VAL A 355 -58.17 -30.81 -9.93
C VAL A 355 -57.20 -31.96 -9.68
N LYS A 356 -57.62 -33.21 -9.87
CA LYS A 356 -56.75 -34.39 -9.66
C LYS A 356 -55.69 -34.48 -10.75
N ASP A 357 -56.08 -34.21 -11.99
CA ASP A 357 -55.19 -34.34 -13.14
C ASP A 357 -54.18 -33.18 -13.22
N LEU A 358 -54.60 -31.95 -12.89
CA LEU A 358 -53.67 -30.83 -12.74
C LEU A 358 -52.69 -31.05 -11.60
N ARG A 359 -53.15 -31.63 -10.46
CA ARG A 359 -52.28 -31.96 -9.34
C ARG A 359 -51.27 -33.03 -9.73
N ALA A 360 -51.70 -34.12 -10.36
CA ALA A 360 -50.85 -35.20 -10.86
C ALA A 360 -49.82 -34.68 -11.87
N ALA A 361 -50.24 -33.82 -12.80
CA ALA A 361 -49.35 -33.15 -13.74
C ALA A 361 -48.36 -32.23 -13.03
N ALA A 362 -48.72 -31.50 -11.98
CA ALA A 362 -47.81 -30.60 -11.28
C ALA A 362 -46.80 -31.29 -10.33
N VAL A 363 -47.04 -32.55 -9.93
CA VAL A 363 -46.20 -33.27 -8.93
C VAL A 363 -44.69 -33.24 -9.25
N PRO A 364 -44.23 -33.50 -10.48
CA PRO A 364 -42.79 -33.52 -10.77
C PRO A 364 -42.10 -32.17 -10.49
N PHE A 365 -42.75 -31.07 -10.89
CA PHE A 365 -42.27 -29.72 -10.58
C PHE A 365 -42.31 -29.44 -9.09
N LEU A 366 -43.42 -29.75 -8.41
CA LEU A 366 -43.57 -29.51 -6.97
C LEU A 366 -42.52 -30.26 -6.15
N ARG A 367 -42.16 -31.48 -6.53
CA ARG A 367 -41.08 -32.25 -5.89
C ARG A 367 -39.72 -31.55 -6.04
N ARG A 368 -39.37 -31.10 -7.25
CA ARG A 368 -38.12 -30.35 -7.48
C ARG A 368 -38.13 -29.01 -6.73
N ALA A 369 -39.23 -28.27 -6.79
CA ALA A 369 -39.39 -26.99 -6.10
C ALA A 369 -39.28 -27.15 -4.59
N ALA A 370 -39.90 -28.17 -4.00
CA ALA A 370 -39.77 -28.48 -2.58
C ALA A 370 -38.33 -28.83 -2.20
N LEU A 371 -37.65 -29.67 -2.98
CA LEU A 371 -36.25 -30.04 -2.75
C LEU A 371 -35.32 -28.82 -2.79
N VAL A 372 -35.39 -28.03 -3.86
CA VAL A 372 -34.56 -26.83 -4.03
C VAL A 372 -34.86 -25.81 -2.93
N SER A 373 -36.13 -25.59 -2.60
CA SER A 373 -36.51 -24.62 -1.56
C SER A 373 -36.04 -25.08 -0.18
N CYS A 374 -36.18 -26.37 0.15
CA CYS A 374 -35.65 -26.95 1.38
C CYS A 374 -34.12 -26.78 1.45
N HIS A 375 -33.41 -27.07 0.36
CA HIS A 375 -31.96 -26.88 0.27
C HIS A 375 -31.55 -25.42 0.48
N VAL A 376 -32.23 -24.47 -0.16
CA VAL A 376 -32.00 -23.03 0.00
C VAL A 376 -32.22 -22.62 1.46
N MET A 377 -33.27 -23.10 2.11
CA MET A 377 -33.53 -22.80 3.53
C MET A 377 -32.42 -23.33 4.45
N VAL A 378 -31.93 -24.55 4.20
CA VAL A 378 -30.79 -25.13 4.96
C VAL A 378 -29.53 -24.30 4.77
N VAL A 379 -29.19 -23.95 3.52
CA VAL A 379 -27.98 -23.20 3.19
C VAL A 379 -28.03 -21.76 3.71
N LEU A 380 -29.20 -21.10 3.63
CA LEU A 380 -29.40 -19.78 4.25
C LEU A 380 -29.35 -19.85 5.78
N GLY A 381 -29.96 -20.87 6.39
CA GLY A 381 -29.89 -21.09 7.83
C GLY A 381 -28.45 -21.26 8.31
N PHE A 382 -27.66 -22.08 7.59
CA PHE A 382 -26.22 -22.22 7.83
C PHE A 382 -25.49 -20.87 7.71
N ARG A 383 -25.80 -20.08 6.68
CA ARG A 383 -25.17 -18.77 6.47
C ARG A 383 -25.46 -17.80 7.62
N VAL A 384 -26.72 -17.69 8.03
CA VAL A 384 -27.13 -16.82 9.15
C VAL A 384 -26.47 -17.28 10.45
N HIS A 385 -26.37 -18.59 10.67
CA HIS A 385 -25.66 -19.14 11.81
C HIS A 385 -24.16 -18.76 11.80
N MET A 386 -23.49 -18.88 10.65
CA MET A 386 -22.08 -18.49 10.49
C MET A 386 -21.84 -16.99 10.73
N MET A 387 -22.81 -16.14 10.40
CA MET A 387 -22.76 -14.71 10.67
C MET A 387 -23.00 -14.33 12.14
N GLY A 388 -23.33 -15.30 12.99
CA GLY A 388 -23.65 -15.05 14.41
C GLY A 388 -24.99 -14.35 14.61
N GLY A 389 -25.91 -14.45 13.64
CA GLY A 389 -27.26 -13.87 13.72
C GLY A 389 -27.32 -12.34 13.62
N SER A 390 -26.21 -11.66 13.32
CA SER A 390 -26.17 -10.20 13.15
C SER A 390 -25.88 -9.80 11.70
N MET A 391 -26.43 -8.67 11.30
CA MET A 391 -26.13 -8.05 10.01
C MET A 391 -24.87 -7.19 10.11
N PRO A 392 -24.13 -6.99 8.99
CA PRO A 392 -23.01 -6.05 8.96
C PRO A 392 -23.47 -4.65 9.37
N LEU A 393 -22.67 -4.00 10.22
CA LEU A 393 -22.81 -2.58 10.53
C LEU A 393 -22.05 -1.78 9.47
N PHE A 394 -22.68 -0.74 8.94
CA PHE A 394 -22.07 0.17 7.96
C PHE A 394 -22.25 1.61 8.44
N SER A 395 -21.45 2.53 7.91
CA SER A 395 -21.50 3.95 8.29
C SER A 395 -22.30 4.79 7.28
N GLU A 396 -22.68 6.02 7.66
CA GLU A 396 -23.34 6.97 6.75
C GLU A 396 -22.49 7.24 5.50
N GLN A 397 -21.17 7.22 5.61
CA GLN A 397 -20.26 7.45 4.50
C GLN A 397 -20.31 6.32 3.45
N ASP A 398 -20.59 5.10 3.90
CA ASP A 398 -20.68 3.93 3.04
C ASP A 398 -21.94 3.93 2.18
N ASN A 399 -23.06 4.37 2.76
CA ASN A 399 -24.35 4.49 2.08
C ASN A 399 -25.19 5.63 2.70
N PRO A 400 -25.01 6.88 2.24
CA PRO A 400 -25.69 8.05 2.81
C PRO A 400 -27.22 7.93 2.75
N ALA A 401 -27.75 7.33 1.68
CA ALA A 401 -29.18 7.14 1.50
C ALA A 401 -29.77 6.29 2.65
N SER A 402 -29.09 5.22 3.06
CA SER A 402 -29.55 4.34 4.14
C SER A 402 -29.73 5.02 5.51
N PHE A 403 -29.05 6.15 5.75
CA PHE A 403 -29.10 6.90 7.01
C PHE A 403 -30.00 8.13 6.95
N SER A 404 -30.58 8.47 5.79
CA SER A 404 -31.52 9.58 5.71
C SER A 404 -32.73 9.34 6.65
N PRO A 405 -33.10 10.32 7.49
CA PRO A 405 -34.25 10.19 8.38
C PRO A 405 -35.56 10.11 7.58
N TYR A 406 -35.60 10.65 6.37
CA TYR A 406 -36.80 10.73 5.54
C TYR A 406 -36.99 9.46 4.71
N ILE A 407 -38.14 8.81 4.84
CA ILE A 407 -38.50 7.61 4.06
C ILE A 407 -38.59 7.93 2.57
N LEU A 408 -39.15 9.10 2.23
CA LEU A 408 -39.30 9.52 0.83
C LEU A 408 -37.94 9.65 0.13
N THR A 409 -36.98 10.32 0.76
CA THR A 409 -35.61 10.46 0.22
C THR A 409 -34.95 9.10 -0.01
N ARG A 410 -35.11 8.16 0.93
CA ARG A 410 -34.62 6.78 0.78
C ARG A 410 -35.24 6.09 -0.42
N PHE A 411 -36.56 6.13 -0.51
CA PHE A 411 -37.30 5.49 -1.60
C PHE A 411 -36.92 6.06 -2.97
N LEU A 412 -36.91 7.39 -3.12
CA LEU A 412 -36.55 8.06 -4.38
C LEU A 412 -35.10 7.77 -4.77
N THR A 413 -34.18 7.87 -3.81
CA THR A 413 -32.75 7.63 -4.08
C THR A 413 -32.51 6.17 -4.47
N PHE A 414 -33.03 5.18 -3.72
CA PHE A 414 -32.86 3.78 -4.07
C PHE A 414 -33.53 3.41 -5.40
N SER A 415 -34.69 4.02 -5.71
CA SER A 415 -35.33 3.83 -7.01
C SER A 415 -34.47 4.38 -8.15
N TYR A 416 -33.85 5.56 -7.94
CA TYR A 416 -32.91 6.12 -8.90
C TYR A 416 -31.64 5.30 -9.06
N LEU A 417 -31.13 4.68 -8.00
CA LEU A 417 -29.97 3.79 -8.12
C LEU A 417 -30.22 2.63 -9.11
N LEU A 418 -31.47 2.18 -9.28
CA LEU A 418 -31.81 1.22 -10.34
C LEU A 418 -31.58 1.80 -11.74
N ALA A 419 -32.07 3.03 -11.98
CA ALA A 419 -31.87 3.74 -13.24
C ALA A 419 -30.40 4.05 -13.50
N PHE A 420 -29.65 4.44 -12.46
CA PHE A 420 -28.22 4.69 -12.54
C PHE A 420 -27.45 3.41 -12.93
N ASN A 421 -27.72 2.28 -12.28
CA ASN A 421 -27.12 0.99 -12.65
C ASN A 421 -27.52 0.53 -14.07
N ALA A 422 -28.76 0.79 -14.49
CA ALA A 422 -29.18 0.54 -15.87
C ALA A 422 -28.41 1.43 -16.87
N CYS A 423 -28.13 2.67 -16.51
CA CYS A 423 -27.31 3.59 -17.31
C CYS A 423 -25.86 3.09 -17.43
N LEU A 424 -25.27 2.51 -16.37
CA LEU A 424 -23.95 1.87 -16.44
C LEU A 424 -23.91 0.68 -17.41
N LEU A 425 -25.02 -0.04 -17.59
CA LEU A 425 -25.12 -1.10 -18.61
C LEU A 425 -25.30 -0.53 -20.03
N LEU A 426 -26.12 0.51 -20.18
CA LEU A 426 -26.43 1.11 -21.49
C LEU A 426 -25.28 1.97 -22.03
N ALA A 427 -24.65 2.76 -21.18
CA ALA A 427 -23.65 3.77 -21.50
C ALA A 427 -22.56 3.82 -20.41
N PRO A 428 -21.63 2.84 -20.36
CA PRO A 428 -20.54 2.79 -19.38
C PRO A 428 -19.43 3.82 -19.67
N ILE A 429 -19.80 5.11 -19.66
CA ILE A 429 -18.90 6.22 -19.97
C ILE A 429 -18.03 6.54 -18.75
N THR A 430 -18.69 6.73 -17.61
CA THR A 430 -18.10 7.12 -16.33
C THR A 430 -17.99 5.89 -15.45
N LEU A 431 -16.78 5.36 -15.31
CA LEU A 431 -16.47 4.22 -14.45
C LEU A 431 -15.48 4.65 -13.37
N CYS A 432 -15.75 4.24 -12.13
CA CYS A 432 -14.96 4.54 -10.94
C CYS A 432 -14.87 3.30 -10.05
N TYR A 433 -13.70 3.08 -9.45
CA TYR A 433 -13.51 1.99 -8.48
C TYR A 433 -14.27 2.23 -7.15
N ASP A 434 -14.75 3.46 -6.88
CA ASP A 434 -15.44 3.80 -5.64
C ASP A 434 -16.51 4.89 -5.85
N TRP A 435 -17.75 4.58 -5.50
CA TRP A 435 -18.93 5.47 -5.58
C TRP A 435 -19.46 5.93 -4.21
N GLN A 436 -18.68 5.80 -3.13
CA GLN A 436 -19.11 6.18 -1.77
C GLN A 436 -19.03 7.71 -1.53
N VAL A 437 -19.33 8.15 -0.30
CA VAL A 437 -19.15 9.54 0.18
C VAL A 437 -19.84 10.59 -0.69
N GLY A 438 -21.13 10.40 -0.95
CA GLY A 438 -21.96 11.40 -1.65
C GLY A 438 -21.68 11.55 -3.14
N SER A 439 -20.95 10.62 -3.76
CA SER A 439 -20.73 10.58 -5.22
C SER A 439 -22.04 10.63 -6.01
N ILE A 440 -23.11 10.10 -5.43
CA ILE A 440 -24.48 10.22 -5.93
C ILE A 440 -25.27 11.06 -4.92
N PRO A 441 -25.64 12.31 -5.24
CA PRO A 441 -26.44 13.14 -4.36
C PRO A 441 -27.79 12.50 -4.05
N LEU A 442 -28.28 12.67 -2.82
CA LEU A 442 -29.61 12.20 -2.43
C LEU A 442 -30.69 12.87 -3.28
N ILE A 443 -31.81 12.17 -3.50
CA ILE A 443 -33.01 12.74 -4.10
C ILE A 443 -34.01 13.02 -2.98
N ASP A 444 -34.20 14.30 -2.66
CA ASP A 444 -35.08 14.76 -1.58
C ASP A 444 -36.44 15.28 -2.07
N SER A 445 -36.60 15.50 -3.38
CA SER A 445 -37.81 16.05 -3.99
C SER A 445 -38.36 15.16 -5.10
N LEU A 446 -39.70 15.11 -5.20
CA LEU A 446 -40.40 14.48 -6.32
C LEU A 446 -40.12 15.16 -7.66
N TRP A 447 -39.79 16.46 -7.62
CA TRP A 447 -39.55 17.27 -8.81
C TRP A 447 -38.10 17.21 -9.31
N ASP A 448 -37.25 16.40 -8.68
CA ASP A 448 -35.91 16.12 -9.20
C ASP A 448 -36.02 15.46 -10.57
N ARG A 449 -35.30 16.00 -11.56
CA ARG A 449 -35.31 15.50 -12.95
C ARG A 449 -34.88 14.03 -13.04
N ARG A 450 -34.04 13.56 -12.11
CA ARG A 450 -33.59 12.18 -12.02
C ARG A 450 -34.73 11.18 -11.80
N ASN A 451 -35.85 11.62 -11.23
CA ASN A 451 -37.04 10.78 -11.09
C ASN A 451 -37.67 10.43 -12.46
N LEU A 452 -37.43 11.22 -13.51
CA LEU A 452 -37.87 10.89 -14.87
C LEU A 452 -37.07 9.68 -15.42
N GLU A 453 -35.77 9.60 -15.11
CA GLU A 453 -34.93 8.45 -15.47
C GLU A 453 -35.38 7.19 -14.75
N THR A 454 -35.72 7.31 -13.46
CA THR A 454 -36.34 6.26 -12.65
C THR A 454 -37.65 5.79 -13.28
N LEU A 455 -38.56 6.72 -13.59
CA LEU A 455 -39.86 6.40 -14.18
C LEU A 455 -39.69 5.71 -15.53
N PHE A 456 -38.82 6.22 -16.41
CA PHE A 456 -38.52 5.61 -17.69
C PHE A 456 -38.00 4.17 -17.53
N THR A 457 -37.04 3.96 -16.63
CA THR A 457 -36.48 2.62 -16.35
C THR A 457 -37.57 1.66 -15.86
N MET A 458 -38.43 2.12 -14.95
CA MET A 458 -39.55 1.31 -14.44
C MET A 458 -40.58 1.00 -15.52
N VAL A 459 -40.92 1.96 -16.38
CA VAL A 459 -41.83 1.74 -17.52
C VAL A 459 -41.25 0.69 -18.48
N VAL A 460 -39.94 0.74 -18.77
CA VAL A 460 -39.28 -0.26 -19.62
C VAL A 460 -39.33 -1.65 -18.98
N LEU A 461 -38.97 -1.77 -17.70
CA LEU A 461 -38.99 -3.07 -16.99
C LEU A 461 -40.41 -3.66 -16.89
N VAL A 462 -41.41 -2.83 -16.56
CA VAL A 462 -42.82 -3.25 -16.50
C VAL A 462 -43.30 -3.65 -17.89
N SER A 463 -42.97 -2.88 -18.93
CA SER A 463 -43.35 -3.20 -20.32
C SER A 463 -42.72 -4.51 -20.79
N LEU A 464 -41.46 -4.79 -20.46
CA LEU A 464 -40.80 -6.07 -20.74
C LEU A 464 -41.46 -7.21 -19.96
N GLY A 465 -41.83 -6.99 -18.70
CA GLY A 465 -42.56 -7.97 -17.89
C GLY A 465 -43.95 -8.30 -18.46
N LEU A 466 -44.72 -7.28 -18.83
CA LEU A 466 -46.02 -7.42 -19.48
C LEU A 466 -45.89 -8.08 -20.86
N HIS A 467 -44.87 -7.69 -21.64
CA HIS A 467 -44.57 -8.32 -22.93
C HIS A 467 -44.23 -9.79 -22.76
N CYS A 468 -43.44 -10.16 -21.75
CA CYS A 468 -43.17 -11.54 -21.39
C CYS A 468 -44.49 -12.28 -21.08
N LEU A 469 -45.38 -11.72 -20.26
CA LEU A 469 -46.67 -12.37 -19.94
C LEU A 469 -47.57 -12.52 -21.18
N ALA A 470 -47.59 -11.54 -22.07
CA ALA A 470 -48.42 -11.53 -23.28
C ALA A 470 -47.86 -12.44 -24.40
N SER A 471 -46.54 -12.52 -24.55
CA SER A 471 -45.88 -13.33 -25.57
C SER A 471 -45.91 -14.83 -25.27
N ARG A 472 -46.45 -15.24 -24.11
CA ARG A 472 -46.55 -16.63 -23.63
C ARG A 472 -47.22 -17.60 -24.60
N LYS A 473 -48.07 -17.11 -25.52
CA LYS A 473 -48.71 -17.90 -26.59
C LYS A 473 -47.85 -18.07 -27.85
N ARG A 474 -46.82 -17.23 -28.06
CA ARG A 474 -45.88 -17.28 -29.19
C ARG A 474 -44.54 -17.82 -28.69
N SER A 475 -43.78 -18.54 -29.51
CA SER A 475 -42.50 -19.15 -29.10
C SER A 475 -41.41 -18.15 -28.62
N GLU A 476 -41.68 -16.84 -28.66
CA GLU A 476 -40.80 -15.70 -28.33
C GLU A 476 -40.71 -15.36 -26.83
N HIS A 477 -41.41 -16.11 -25.96
CA HIS A 477 -41.43 -15.89 -24.51
C HIS A 477 -40.08 -16.18 -23.81
N ARG A 478 -39.26 -17.08 -24.38
CA ARG A 478 -38.10 -17.66 -23.69
C ARG A 478 -36.95 -16.66 -23.59
N GLU A 479 -36.69 -15.91 -24.66
CA GLU A 479 -35.58 -14.96 -24.74
C GLU A 479 -35.75 -13.82 -23.73
N VAL A 480 -36.94 -13.21 -23.70
CA VAL A 480 -37.24 -12.10 -22.78
C VAL A 480 -37.27 -12.58 -21.33
N LEU A 481 -37.86 -13.76 -21.07
CA LEU A 481 -37.88 -14.33 -19.73
C LEU A 481 -36.48 -14.57 -19.19
N VAL A 482 -35.62 -15.29 -19.93
CA VAL A 482 -34.26 -15.59 -19.44
C VAL A 482 -33.44 -14.31 -19.29
N GLY A 483 -33.59 -13.37 -20.23
CA GLY A 483 -32.98 -12.05 -20.14
C GLY A 483 -33.37 -11.32 -18.84
N LEU A 484 -34.66 -11.29 -18.49
CA LEU A 484 -35.13 -10.69 -17.24
C LEU A 484 -34.68 -11.48 -15.99
N LEU A 485 -34.68 -12.82 -16.04
CA LEU A 485 -34.21 -13.65 -14.92
C LEU A 485 -32.75 -13.39 -14.60
N PHE A 486 -31.88 -13.38 -15.62
CA PHE A 486 -30.45 -13.16 -15.43
C PHE A 486 -30.12 -11.69 -15.09
N LEU A 487 -30.97 -10.74 -15.50
CA LEU A 487 -30.81 -9.32 -15.16
C LEU A 487 -31.22 -9.03 -13.71
N VAL A 488 -32.41 -9.51 -13.30
CA VAL A 488 -33.03 -9.10 -12.03
C VAL A 488 -32.54 -9.94 -10.86
N PHE A 489 -32.57 -11.27 -10.95
CA PHE A 489 -32.30 -12.14 -9.79
C PHE A 489 -30.91 -11.91 -9.17
N PRO A 490 -29.81 -11.90 -9.95
CA PRO A 490 -28.48 -11.65 -9.40
C PRO A 490 -28.31 -10.24 -8.81
N PHE A 491 -29.12 -9.26 -9.23
CA PHE A 491 -29.06 -7.88 -8.75
C PHE A 491 -29.85 -7.66 -7.45
N ILE A 492 -30.87 -8.49 -7.14
CA ILE A 492 -31.72 -8.33 -5.95
C ILE A 492 -30.91 -8.12 -4.66
N PRO A 493 -29.87 -8.91 -4.33
CA PRO A 493 -29.12 -8.74 -3.09
C PRO A 493 -28.39 -7.40 -2.97
N ALA A 494 -28.10 -6.74 -4.10
CA ALA A 494 -27.41 -5.45 -4.15
C ALA A 494 -28.33 -4.25 -4.42
N SER A 495 -29.63 -4.48 -4.63
CA SER A 495 -30.60 -3.46 -5.04
C SER A 495 -30.91 -2.40 -3.99
N ASN A 496 -30.52 -2.59 -2.71
CA ASN A 496 -30.93 -1.77 -1.57
C ASN A 496 -32.46 -1.72 -1.30
N LEU A 497 -33.29 -2.42 -2.09
CA LEU A 497 -34.76 -2.39 -1.96
C LEU A 497 -35.28 -3.23 -0.78
N PHE A 498 -34.73 -4.44 -0.61
CA PHE A 498 -35.19 -5.39 0.42
C PHE A 498 -34.32 -5.37 1.67
N PHE A 499 -33.02 -5.13 1.50
CA PHE A 499 -32.03 -5.10 2.58
C PHE A 499 -31.08 -3.95 2.31
N ARG A 500 -30.64 -3.27 3.38
CA ARG A 500 -29.65 -2.21 3.26
C ARG A 500 -28.27 -2.84 2.99
N VAL A 501 -27.56 -2.28 2.02
CA VAL A 501 -26.24 -2.74 1.62
C VAL A 501 -25.21 -1.67 1.97
N GLY A 502 -24.00 -2.10 2.36
CA GLY A 502 -22.89 -1.20 2.75
C GLY A 502 -22.22 -0.44 1.60
N PHE A 503 -22.84 -0.33 0.43
CA PHE A 503 -22.34 0.50 -0.67
C PHE A 503 -23.51 1.10 -1.46
N VAL A 504 -23.25 2.24 -2.11
CA VAL A 504 -24.23 2.93 -2.96
C VAL A 504 -24.29 2.27 -4.35
N VAL A 505 -23.15 2.22 -5.04
CA VAL A 505 -22.97 1.55 -6.35
C VAL A 505 -21.61 0.86 -6.37
N ALA A 506 -21.53 -0.29 -7.02
CA ALA A 506 -20.28 -0.98 -7.33
C ALA A 506 -20.42 -1.68 -8.68
N GLU A 507 -19.48 -1.46 -9.60
CA GLU A 507 -19.59 -1.92 -10.99
C GLU A 507 -19.55 -3.44 -11.07
N ARG A 508 -18.69 -4.07 -10.26
CA ARG A 508 -18.58 -5.54 -10.18
C ARG A 508 -19.91 -6.25 -9.90
N VAL A 509 -20.86 -5.60 -9.23
CA VAL A 509 -22.19 -6.16 -8.96
C VAL A 509 -22.98 -6.41 -10.23
N LEU A 510 -22.72 -5.63 -11.28
CA LEU A 510 -23.38 -5.73 -12.58
C LEU A 510 -22.78 -6.84 -13.47
N TYR A 511 -21.72 -7.52 -13.05
CA TYR A 511 -21.11 -8.60 -13.81
C TYR A 511 -22.12 -9.71 -14.17
N MET A 512 -22.81 -10.32 -13.18
CA MET A 512 -23.85 -11.32 -13.47
C MET A 512 -25.10 -10.72 -14.15
N PRO A 513 -25.70 -9.61 -13.66
CA PRO A 513 -26.85 -8.95 -14.31
C PRO A 513 -26.64 -8.61 -15.79
N SER A 514 -25.42 -8.25 -16.19
CA SER A 514 -25.10 -7.90 -17.57
C SER A 514 -25.34 -9.05 -18.56
N MET A 515 -25.34 -10.32 -18.11
CA MET A 515 -25.72 -11.46 -18.98
C MET A 515 -27.16 -11.29 -19.49
N GLY A 516 -28.08 -10.95 -18.58
CA GLY A 516 -29.48 -10.73 -18.91
C GLY A 516 -29.69 -9.51 -19.82
N PHE A 517 -28.96 -8.43 -19.53
CA PHE A 517 -28.91 -7.25 -20.40
C PHE A 517 -28.47 -7.59 -21.83
N CYS A 518 -27.36 -8.32 -21.98
CA CYS A 518 -26.83 -8.69 -23.30
C CYS A 518 -27.81 -9.59 -24.09
N ILE A 519 -28.54 -10.48 -23.40
CA ILE A 519 -29.61 -11.29 -24.02
C ILE A 519 -30.73 -10.38 -24.57
N LEU A 520 -31.19 -9.43 -23.75
CA LEU A 520 -32.29 -8.52 -24.12
C LEU A 520 -31.89 -7.58 -25.28
N CYS A 521 -30.67 -7.07 -25.30
CA CYS A 521 -30.16 -6.23 -26.40
C CYS A 521 -30.16 -6.98 -27.74
N VAL A 522 -29.61 -8.20 -27.76
CA VAL A 522 -29.53 -9.02 -28.98
C VAL A 522 -30.92 -9.50 -29.42
N TYR A 523 -31.81 -9.83 -28.47
CA TYR A 523 -33.21 -10.09 -28.78
C TYR A 523 -33.91 -8.86 -29.39
N GLY A 524 -33.69 -7.66 -28.85
CA GLY A 524 -34.19 -6.40 -29.42
C GLY A 524 -33.74 -6.20 -30.87
N MET A 525 -32.47 -6.50 -31.17
CA MET A 525 -31.96 -6.49 -32.54
C MET A 525 -32.65 -7.52 -33.45
N LYS A 526 -32.90 -8.75 -32.96
CA LYS A 526 -33.67 -9.78 -33.68
C LYS A 526 -35.08 -9.26 -34.02
N VAL A 527 -35.75 -8.59 -33.08
CA VAL A 527 -37.08 -8.02 -33.30
C VAL A 527 -37.05 -6.87 -34.30
N LEU A 528 -36.04 -5.99 -34.25
CA LEU A 528 -35.89 -4.91 -35.22
C LEU A 528 -35.60 -5.43 -36.63
N TYR A 529 -34.81 -6.50 -36.76
CA TYR A 529 -34.54 -7.14 -38.05
C TYR A 529 -35.80 -7.58 -38.78
N THR A 530 -36.75 -8.21 -38.06
CA THR A 530 -37.99 -8.71 -38.67
C THR A 530 -38.93 -7.58 -39.11
N ARG A 531 -38.75 -6.38 -38.55
CA ARG A 531 -39.60 -5.20 -38.79
C ARG A 531 -39.02 -4.22 -39.81
N THR A 532 -37.72 -4.26 -40.10
CA THR A 532 -37.02 -3.23 -40.90
C THR A 532 -36.61 -3.69 -42.32
N CYS A 533 -36.29 -2.72 -43.19
CA CYS A 533 -35.79 -2.99 -44.54
C CYS A 533 -34.29 -3.38 -44.51
N THR A 534 -33.78 -3.97 -45.60
CA THR A 534 -32.39 -4.48 -45.66
C THR A 534 -31.33 -3.41 -45.40
N ARG A 535 -31.51 -2.18 -45.91
CA ARG A 535 -30.58 -1.06 -45.67
C ARG A 535 -30.52 -0.65 -44.19
N ALA A 536 -31.69 -0.47 -43.57
CA ALA A 536 -31.79 -0.15 -42.15
C ALA A 536 -31.18 -1.26 -41.28
N PHE A 537 -31.34 -2.51 -41.70
CA PHE A 537 -30.74 -3.63 -41.00
C PHE A 537 -29.20 -3.71 -41.14
N SER A 538 -28.66 -3.46 -42.34
CA SER A 538 -27.20 -3.33 -42.51
C SER A 538 -26.62 -2.23 -41.62
N ALA A 539 -27.34 -1.11 -41.47
CA ALA A 539 -26.96 -0.06 -40.53
C ALA A 539 -26.99 -0.55 -39.07
N LEU A 540 -28.01 -1.31 -38.64
CA LEU A 540 -28.08 -1.89 -37.30
C LEU A 540 -26.93 -2.88 -37.01
N ILE A 541 -26.57 -3.73 -37.97
CA ILE A 541 -25.41 -4.62 -37.84
C ILE A 541 -24.14 -3.79 -37.69
N PHE A 542 -23.94 -2.79 -38.54
CA PHE A 542 -22.78 -1.90 -38.47
C PHE A 542 -22.70 -1.18 -37.11
N SER A 543 -23.82 -0.65 -36.62
CA SER A 543 -23.92 -0.03 -35.29
C SER A 543 -23.58 -1.00 -34.16
N PHE A 544 -23.99 -2.27 -34.26
CA PHE A 544 -23.64 -3.28 -33.27
C PHE A 544 -22.13 -3.62 -33.30
N PHE A 545 -21.53 -3.77 -34.49
CA PHE A 545 -20.08 -3.95 -34.58
C PHE A 545 -19.31 -2.74 -34.05
N LEU A 546 -19.77 -1.52 -34.36
CA LEU A 546 -19.20 -0.30 -33.80
C LEU A 546 -19.32 -0.28 -32.27
N LEU A 547 -20.47 -0.69 -31.72
CA LEU A 547 -20.67 -0.81 -30.28
C LEU A 547 -19.67 -1.79 -29.67
N LEU A 548 -19.48 -2.97 -30.26
CA LEU A 548 -18.48 -3.95 -29.80
C LEU A 548 -17.07 -3.38 -29.82
N LEU A 549 -16.69 -2.63 -30.86
CA LEU A 549 -15.38 -1.96 -30.95
C LEU A 549 -15.21 -0.88 -29.88
N LEU A 550 -16.23 -0.03 -29.68
CA LEU A 550 -16.20 1.02 -28.66
C LEU A 550 -16.12 0.43 -27.24
N PHE A 551 -16.87 -0.64 -26.98
CA PHE A 551 -16.84 -1.36 -25.71
C PHE A 551 -15.50 -2.06 -25.51
N SER A 552 -14.95 -2.69 -26.55
CA SER A 552 -13.60 -3.28 -26.49
C SER A 552 -12.54 -2.24 -26.16
N TRP A 553 -12.58 -1.09 -26.85
CA TRP A 553 -11.67 0.03 -26.60
C TRP A 553 -11.81 0.58 -25.18
N LYS A 554 -13.05 0.79 -24.71
CA LYS A 554 -13.31 1.27 -23.36
C LYS A 554 -12.86 0.27 -22.30
N SER A 555 -13.07 -1.04 -22.51
CA SER A 555 -12.60 -2.10 -21.60
C SER A 555 -11.08 -2.15 -21.51
N VAL A 556 -10.37 -2.08 -22.64
CA VAL A 556 -8.90 -2.01 -22.67
C VAL A 556 -8.42 -0.76 -21.94
N SER A 557 -8.97 0.41 -22.28
CA SER A 557 -8.61 1.69 -21.65
C SER A 557 -8.86 1.70 -20.14
N GLN A 558 -10.01 1.20 -19.70
CA GLN A 558 -10.34 1.14 -18.28
C GLN A 558 -9.47 0.11 -17.55
N SER A 559 -9.06 -0.99 -18.21
CA SER A 559 -8.20 -2.01 -17.59
C SER A 559 -6.81 -1.48 -17.25
N GLU A 560 -6.28 -0.52 -18.02
CA GLU A 560 -5.00 0.16 -17.70
C GLU A 560 -5.08 0.96 -16.38
N CYS A 561 -6.27 1.44 -15.98
CA CYS A 561 -6.43 2.11 -14.68
C CYS A 561 -6.15 1.15 -13.51
N TRP A 562 -6.27 -0.16 -13.69
CA TRP A 562 -6.02 -1.17 -12.66
C TRP A 562 -4.57 -1.66 -12.63
N ARG A 563 -3.70 -1.13 -13.52
CA ARG A 563 -2.33 -1.61 -13.66
C ARG A 563 -1.43 -1.23 -12.48
N SER A 564 -1.67 -0.08 -11.86
CA SER A 564 -0.91 0.36 -10.68
C SER A 564 -1.80 1.11 -9.71
N ARG A 565 -1.36 1.19 -8.46
CA ARG A 565 -2.09 1.92 -7.41
C ARG A 565 -2.25 3.40 -7.75
N GLU A 566 -1.24 4.00 -8.39
CA GLU A 566 -1.30 5.38 -8.85
C GLU A 566 -2.35 5.57 -9.95
N ALA A 567 -2.34 4.73 -10.98
CA ALA A 567 -3.27 4.83 -12.09
C ALA A 567 -4.72 4.71 -11.59
N LEU A 568 -4.96 3.80 -10.65
CA LEU A 568 -6.28 3.59 -10.07
C LEU A 568 -6.77 4.81 -9.30
N PHE A 569 -5.97 5.32 -8.36
CA PHE A 569 -6.35 6.49 -7.56
C PHE A 569 -6.43 7.78 -8.37
N ARG A 570 -5.50 7.99 -9.31
CA ARG A 570 -5.55 9.10 -10.25
C ARG A 570 -6.83 9.08 -11.09
N SER A 571 -7.22 7.91 -11.59
CA SER A 571 -8.47 7.76 -12.34
C SER A 571 -9.70 8.10 -11.48
N GLY A 572 -9.73 7.68 -10.22
CA GLY A 572 -10.82 8.02 -9.29
C GLY A 572 -10.98 9.52 -9.07
N VAL A 573 -9.87 10.24 -8.88
CA VAL A 573 -9.88 11.71 -8.75
C VAL A 573 -10.30 12.40 -10.04
N GLN A 574 -9.92 11.88 -11.21
CA GLN A 574 -10.34 12.42 -12.51
C GLN A 574 -11.83 12.22 -12.77
N THR A 575 -12.35 11.05 -12.41
CA THR A 575 -13.75 10.68 -12.62
C THR A 575 -14.69 11.36 -11.61
N LEU A 576 -14.28 11.41 -10.34
CA LEU A 576 -15.08 11.95 -9.23
C LEU A 576 -14.30 13.01 -8.42
N PRO A 577 -14.02 14.19 -8.99
CA PRO A 577 -13.23 15.25 -8.34
C PRO A 577 -13.89 15.86 -7.10
N HIS A 578 -15.17 15.55 -6.86
CA HIS A 578 -15.92 16.00 -5.69
C HIS A 578 -16.03 14.92 -4.59
N ASN A 579 -15.40 13.76 -4.78
CA ASN A 579 -15.40 12.69 -3.79
C ASN A 579 -14.17 12.84 -2.87
N ALA A 580 -14.42 13.13 -1.58
CA ALA A 580 -13.37 13.30 -0.59
C ALA A 580 -12.53 12.02 -0.37
N LYS A 581 -13.11 10.84 -0.59
CA LYS A 581 -12.45 9.54 -0.39
C LYS A 581 -11.44 9.19 -1.46
N VAL A 582 -11.74 9.46 -2.73
CA VAL A 582 -10.76 9.23 -3.80
C VAL A 582 -9.56 10.17 -3.63
N HIS A 583 -9.80 11.42 -3.21
CA HIS A 583 -8.73 12.37 -2.89
C HIS A 583 -7.88 11.93 -1.69
N TYR A 584 -8.50 11.44 -0.62
CA TYR A 584 -7.79 10.95 0.55
C TYR A 584 -6.93 9.72 0.23
N ASN A 585 -7.48 8.74 -0.50
CA ASN A 585 -6.73 7.55 -0.90
C ASN A 585 -5.53 7.92 -1.79
N TYR A 586 -5.72 8.88 -2.71
CA TYR A 586 -4.62 9.36 -3.54
C TYR A 586 -3.58 10.14 -2.71
N ALA A 587 -4.01 10.95 -1.74
CA ALA A 587 -3.11 11.65 -0.82
C ALA A 587 -2.30 10.69 0.06
N ASN A 588 -2.90 9.59 0.54
CA ASN A 588 -2.19 8.53 1.26
C ASN A 588 -1.12 7.90 0.36
N TYR A 589 -1.46 7.54 -0.87
CA TYR A 589 -0.48 6.99 -1.83
C TYR A 589 0.67 7.97 -2.09
N LEU A 590 0.38 9.25 -2.35
CA LEU A 590 1.39 10.28 -2.59
C LEU A 590 2.29 10.50 -1.35
N LYS A 591 1.71 10.44 -0.15
CA LYS A 591 2.46 10.48 1.12
C LYS A 591 3.44 9.31 1.20
N ASP A 592 2.98 8.10 0.90
CA ASP A 592 3.80 6.88 0.95
C ASP A 592 4.91 6.90 -0.10
N GLN A 593 4.69 7.55 -1.26
CA GLN A 593 5.71 7.80 -2.29
C GLN A 593 6.62 9.00 -1.97
N ASN A 594 6.55 9.57 -0.76
CA ASN A 594 7.30 10.75 -0.33
C ASN A 594 7.04 12.03 -1.16
N ARG A 595 5.95 12.07 -1.93
CA ARG A 595 5.47 13.25 -2.69
C ARG A 595 4.62 14.15 -1.79
N LYS A 596 5.27 14.69 -0.73
CA LYS A 596 4.61 15.37 0.39
C LYS A 596 3.73 16.54 -0.03
N GLN A 597 4.19 17.37 -0.97
CA GLN A 597 3.46 18.58 -1.38
C GLN A 597 2.13 18.24 -2.08
N GLU A 598 2.16 17.30 -3.03
CA GLU A 598 0.94 16.85 -3.73
C GLU A 598 -0.03 16.17 -2.76
N ALA A 599 0.47 15.39 -1.80
CA ALA A 599 -0.35 14.81 -0.74
C ALA A 599 -1.06 15.89 0.10
N ILE A 600 -0.34 16.94 0.50
CA ILE A 600 -0.92 18.08 1.24
C ILE A 600 -2.05 18.74 0.45
N ASP A 601 -1.85 18.98 -0.84
CA ASP A 601 -2.86 19.65 -1.69
C ASP A 601 -4.14 18.80 -1.83
N HIS A 602 -3.98 17.48 -1.96
CA HIS A 602 -5.11 16.57 -1.94
C HIS A 602 -5.78 16.50 -0.57
N TYR A 603 -5.06 16.41 0.56
CA TYR A 603 -5.69 16.47 1.89
C TYR A 603 -6.43 17.79 2.15
N LYS A 604 -5.91 18.92 1.68
CA LYS A 604 -6.64 20.21 1.73
C LYS A 604 -7.93 20.16 0.91
N THR A 605 -7.91 19.46 -0.22
CA THR A 605 -9.12 19.23 -1.03
C THR A 605 -10.10 18.32 -0.30
N VAL A 606 -9.62 17.27 0.37
CA VAL A 606 -10.45 16.43 1.26
C VAL A 606 -11.17 17.28 2.30
N LEU A 607 -10.47 18.19 2.99
CA LEU A 607 -11.08 19.05 4.01
C LEU A 607 -12.01 20.13 3.45
N ARG A 608 -11.84 20.52 2.19
CA ARG A 608 -12.79 21.40 1.50
C ARG A 608 -14.10 20.68 1.18
N LEU A 609 -14.01 19.43 0.75
CA LEU A 609 -15.16 18.59 0.39
C LEU A 609 -15.85 18.01 1.64
N TYR A 610 -15.06 17.67 2.67
CA TYR A 610 -15.51 17.08 3.92
C TYR A 610 -14.71 17.66 5.11
N PRO A 611 -15.15 18.80 5.67
CA PRO A 611 -14.43 19.50 6.75
C PRO A 611 -14.25 18.69 8.04
N LYS A 612 -15.10 17.69 8.29
CA LYS A 612 -15.07 16.83 9.49
C LYS A 612 -14.18 15.60 9.31
N HIS A 613 -13.19 15.63 8.41
CA HIS A 613 -12.30 14.49 8.18
C HIS A 613 -11.12 14.46 9.15
N SER A 614 -11.28 13.77 10.29
CA SER A 614 -10.26 13.68 11.35
C SER A 614 -8.94 13.05 10.87
N SER A 615 -8.97 11.96 10.09
CA SER A 615 -7.73 11.30 9.62
C SER A 615 -6.94 12.13 8.59
N ALA A 616 -7.60 12.96 7.78
CA ALA A 616 -6.94 13.88 6.85
C ALA A 616 -6.25 15.03 7.61
N LEU A 617 -6.89 15.56 8.66
CA LEU A 617 -6.26 16.52 9.57
C LEU A 617 -5.03 15.91 10.25
N ASN A 618 -5.14 14.68 10.77
CA ASN A 618 -4.00 13.98 11.33
C ASN A 618 -2.83 13.85 10.33
N ASN A 619 -3.10 13.41 9.11
CA ASN A 619 -2.06 13.25 8.10
C ASN A 619 -1.45 14.59 7.65
N LEU A 620 -2.24 15.67 7.60
CA LEU A 620 -1.72 17.03 7.39
C LEU A 620 -0.81 17.46 8.53
N GLY A 621 -1.18 17.16 9.79
CA GLY A 621 -0.32 17.40 10.95
C GLY A 621 1.03 16.74 10.80
N THR A 622 1.07 15.48 10.35
CA THR A 622 2.33 14.72 10.15
C THR A 622 3.18 15.26 9.01
N LEU A 623 2.55 15.78 7.94
CA LEU A 623 3.25 16.33 6.78
C LEU A 623 3.66 17.80 6.94
N THR A 624 3.12 18.50 7.94
CA THR A 624 3.43 19.91 8.20
C THR A 624 4.69 20.04 9.04
N THR A 625 5.69 20.75 8.52
CA THR A 625 6.98 20.97 9.20
C THR A 625 6.90 21.95 10.36
N ASN A 626 5.99 22.91 10.30
CA ASN A 626 5.79 23.87 11.37
C ASN A 626 5.04 23.21 12.55
N ALA A 627 5.71 23.11 13.70
CA ALA A 627 5.19 22.47 14.90
C ALA A 627 3.87 23.10 15.40
N THR A 628 3.68 24.43 15.29
CA THR A 628 2.45 25.06 15.78
C THR A 628 1.25 24.72 14.89
N ALA A 629 1.45 24.74 13.57
CA ALA A 629 0.42 24.33 12.61
C ALA A 629 0.12 22.83 12.69
N SER A 630 1.15 22.00 12.91
CA SER A 630 0.99 20.56 13.15
C SER A 630 0.12 20.27 14.39
N GLU A 631 0.40 20.97 15.50
CA GLU A 631 -0.39 20.87 16.73
C GLU A 631 -1.85 21.29 16.52
N GLU A 632 -2.09 22.38 15.79
CA GLU A 632 -3.45 22.84 15.46
C GLU A 632 -4.23 21.78 14.68
N TYR A 633 -3.61 21.14 13.69
CA TYR A 633 -4.24 20.05 12.93
C TYR A 633 -4.59 18.86 13.80
N TYR A 634 -3.67 18.42 14.68
CA TYR A 634 -3.97 17.31 15.60
C TYR A 634 -5.08 17.67 16.59
N ARG A 635 -5.09 18.89 17.13
CA ARG A 635 -6.15 19.36 18.03
C ARG A 635 -7.50 19.38 17.32
N LYS A 636 -7.59 19.92 16.11
CA LYS A 636 -8.83 19.87 15.29
C LYS A 636 -9.27 18.45 15.00
N ALA A 637 -8.35 17.53 14.70
CA ALA A 637 -8.68 16.12 14.51
C ALA A 637 -9.32 15.51 15.77
N LEU A 638 -8.81 15.87 16.95
CA LEU A 638 -9.31 15.40 18.26
C LEU A 638 -10.57 16.12 18.73
N GLU A 639 -10.83 17.34 18.29
CA GLU A 639 -12.13 18.01 18.49
C GLU A 639 -13.25 17.28 17.73
N ILE A 640 -12.96 16.80 16.52
CA ILE A 640 -13.91 16.03 15.71
C ILE A 640 -14.03 14.59 16.23
N SER A 641 -12.91 13.94 16.53
CA SER A 641 -12.87 12.56 17.02
C SER A 641 -11.93 12.46 18.23
N PRO A 642 -12.46 12.65 19.47
CA PRO A 642 -11.64 12.63 20.69
C PRO A 642 -10.93 11.31 20.96
N GLN A 643 -11.43 10.22 20.38
CA GLN A 643 -10.92 8.86 20.55
C GLN A 643 -9.95 8.45 19.43
N HIS A 644 -9.53 9.38 18.56
CA HIS A 644 -8.65 9.08 17.45
C HIS A 644 -7.22 8.77 17.94
N SER A 645 -6.95 7.47 18.14
CA SER A 645 -5.72 6.94 18.75
C SER A 645 -4.44 7.44 18.09
N ARG A 646 -4.36 7.48 16.75
CA ARG A 646 -3.19 8.01 16.02
C ARG A 646 -2.99 9.52 16.19
N ALA A 647 -4.07 10.31 16.18
CA ALA A 647 -3.96 11.75 16.42
C ALA A 647 -3.51 12.05 17.86
N LEU A 648 -3.98 11.28 18.85
CA LEU A 648 -3.48 11.33 20.23
C LEU A 648 -1.99 11.00 20.32
N PHE A 649 -1.56 9.94 19.65
CA PHE A 649 -0.16 9.52 19.59
C PHE A 649 0.75 10.56 18.92
N ASN A 650 0.36 11.04 17.74
CA ASN A 650 1.12 12.04 16.99
C ASN A 650 1.23 13.35 17.75
N LEU A 651 0.13 13.80 18.38
CA LEU A 651 0.15 14.96 19.26
C LEU A 651 1.06 14.71 20.48
N GLY A 652 0.97 13.54 21.10
CA GLY A 652 1.83 13.18 22.24
C GLY A 652 3.32 13.24 21.88
N ASN A 653 3.70 12.68 20.73
CA ASN A 653 5.08 12.74 20.24
C ASN A 653 5.52 14.18 19.92
N LEU A 654 4.66 14.99 19.30
CA LEU A 654 4.96 16.40 19.06
C LEU A 654 5.17 17.17 20.37
N LEU A 655 4.29 16.99 21.35
CA LEU A 655 4.39 17.60 22.67
C LEU A 655 5.67 17.20 23.40
N ARG A 656 6.07 15.92 23.30
CA ARG A 656 7.35 15.43 23.82
C ARG A 656 8.52 16.19 23.19
N THR A 657 8.54 16.36 21.87
CA THR A 657 9.62 17.12 21.20
C THR A 657 9.67 18.59 21.60
N GLN A 658 8.55 19.17 22.04
CA GLN A 658 8.47 20.52 22.58
C GLN A 658 8.83 20.61 24.09
N GLY A 659 9.15 19.48 24.74
CA GLY A 659 9.43 19.42 26.18
C GLY A 659 8.19 19.43 27.08
N ARG A 660 6.97 19.39 26.52
CA ARG A 660 5.69 19.37 27.26
C ARG A 660 5.33 17.94 27.68
N ASN A 661 6.18 17.37 28.52
CA ASN A 661 6.18 15.92 28.78
C ASN A 661 4.94 15.41 29.53
N GLU A 662 4.38 16.17 30.47
CA GLU A 662 3.17 15.76 31.22
C GLU A 662 1.94 15.65 30.29
N GLU A 663 1.77 16.64 29.40
CA GLU A 663 0.71 16.59 28.40
C GLU A 663 0.95 15.44 27.41
N ALA A 664 2.20 15.23 26.99
CA ALA A 664 2.56 14.15 26.09
C ALA A 664 2.20 12.77 26.67
N GLU A 665 2.53 12.53 27.94
CA GLU A 665 2.19 11.30 28.67
C GLU A 665 0.68 11.07 28.68
N LEU A 666 -0.11 12.09 29.05
CA LEU A 666 -1.57 11.99 29.06
C LEU A 666 -2.14 11.65 27.67
N ARG A 667 -1.61 12.23 26.59
CA ARG A 667 -2.07 11.93 25.23
C ARG A 667 -1.70 10.50 24.81
N LEU A 668 -0.50 10.04 25.13
CA LEU A 668 -0.06 8.67 24.82
C LEU A 668 -0.84 7.62 25.62
N GLN A 669 -1.13 7.87 26.90
CA GLN A 669 -2.01 7.01 27.71
C GLN A 669 -3.43 6.91 27.10
N LYS A 670 -4.02 8.04 26.69
CA LYS A 670 -5.32 8.02 25.99
C LYS A 670 -5.25 7.30 24.64
N SER A 671 -4.13 7.42 23.91
CA SER A 671 -3.93 6.69 22.67
C SER A 671 -3.96 5.18 22.90
N ILE A 672 -3.30 4.70 23.96
CA ILE A 672 -3.34 3.29 24.37
C ILE A 672 -4.75 2.86 24.81
N LEU A 673 -5.44 3.71 25.58
CA LEU A 673 -6.81 3.43 26.04
C LEU A 673 -7.78 3.20 24.87
N HIS A 674 -7.71 4.05 23.84
CA HIS A 674 -8.58 3.94 22.66
C HIS A 674 -8.02 3.02 21.56
N GLY A 675 -6.74 2.65 21.65
CA GLY A 675 -6.04 1.77 20.73
C GLY A 675 -5.14 0.77 21.46
N PRO A 676 -5.69 -0.23 22.17
CA PRO A 676 -4.89 -1.18 22.96
C PRO A 676 -3.98 -2.09 22.12
N TYR A 677 -4.24 -2.19 20.81
CA TYR A 677 -3.43 -2.94 19.86
C TYR A 677 -2.45 -2.06 19.05
N PHE A 678 -2.15 -0.85 19.54
CA PHE A 678 -1.28 0.10 18.85
C PHE A 678 0.12 0.13 19.47
N SER A 679 1.02 -0.72 18.94
CA SER A 679 2.38 -0.92 19.49
C SER A 679 3.23 0.35 19.59
N ASP A 680 3.06 1.29 18.66
CA ASP A 680 3.89 2.50 18.62
C ASP A 680 3.56 3.41 19.81
N ALA A 681 2.29 3.47 20.24
CA ALA A 681 1.89 4.24 21.41
C ALA A 681 2.53 3.72 22.70
N TYR A 682 2.63 2.39 22.86
CA TYR A 682 3.37 1.76 23.96
C TYR A 682 4.87 2.10 23.89
N SER A 683 5.48 1.99 22.71
CA SER A 683 6.90 2.31 22.52
C SER A 683 7.19 3.78 22.86
N SER A 684 6.37 4.71 22.37
CA SER A 684 6.52 6.14 22.64
C SER A 684 6.31 6.48 24.11
N LEU A 685 5.32 5.89 24.78
CA LEU A 685 5.08 6.12 26.20
C LEU A 685 6.22 5.53 27.06
N GLY A 686 6.64 4.30 26.77
CA GLY A 686 7.76 3.66 27.46
C GLY A 686 9.07 4.44 27.30
N SER A 687 9.37 4.89 26.08
CA SER A 687 10.52 5.77 25.80
C SER A 687 10.43 7.10 26.54
N LEU A 688 9.27 7.78 26.54
CA LEU A 688 9.08 9.04 27.26
C LEU A 688 9.32 8.87 28.79
N LEU A 689 8.80 7.80 29.38
CA LEU A 689 8.99 7.50 30.80
C LEU A 689 10.46 7.17 31.11
N ALA A 690 11.15 6.45 30.22
CA ALA A 690 12.57 6.16 30.36
C ALA A 690 13.43 7.44 30.30
N ASP A 691 13.09 8.38 29.40
CA ASP A 691 13.74 9.70 29.29
C ASP A 691 13.58 10.50 30.61
N GLN A 692 12.42 10.39 31.25
CA GLN A 692 12.13 10.96 32.58
C GLN A 692 12.75 10.19 33.76
N LYS A 693 13.57 9.16 33.51
CA LYS A 693 14.18 8.26 34.52
C LYS A 693 13.17 7.44 35.34
N ARG A 694 11.92 7.34 34.90
CA ARG A 694 10.86 6.50 35.49
C ARG A 694 10.93 5.07 34.93
N GLN A 695 12.05 4.40 35.18
CA GLN A 695 12.39 3.10 34.56
C GLN A 695 11.38 1.99 34.86
N ARG A 696 10.86 1.91 36.10
CA ARG A 696 9.89 0.86 36.47
C ARG A 696 8.58 0.99 35.68
N GLU A 697 8.06 2.20 35.58
CA GLU A 697 6.82 2.45 34.83
C GLU A 697 7.03 2.24 33.33
N ALA A 698 8.20 2.62 32.79
CA ALA A 698 8.55 2.32 31.40
C ALA A 698 8.53 0.81 31.12
N ASP A 699 9.14 0.00 32.00
CA ASP A 699 9.16 -1.47 31.90
C ASP A 699 7.74 -2.05 31.90
N GLU A 700 6.88 -1.59 32.82
CA GLU A 700 5.47 -2.01 32.90
C GLU A 700 4.70 -1.69 31.62
N VAL A 701 4.91 -0.50 31.05
CA VAL A 701 4.27 -0.09 29.78
C VAL A 701 4.73 -0.98 28.62
N TYR A 702 6.03 -1.27 28.50
CA TYR A 702 6.54 -2.16 27.46
C TYR A 702 5.99 -3.59 27.61
N VAL A 703 6.00 -4.14 28.82
CA VAL A 703 5.46 -5.49 29.11
C VAL A 703 3.96 -5.56 28.81
N MET A 704 3.19 -4.52 29.19
CA MET A 704 1.78 -4.40 28.84
C MET A 704 1.57 -4.36 27.32
N GLY A 705 2.39 -3.56 26.61
CA GLY A 705 2.35 -3.49 25.16
C GLY A 705 2.62 -4.84 24.50
N ILE A 706 3.62 -5.58 24.96
CA ILE A 706 3.95 -6.92 24.42
C ILE A 706 2.82 -7.92 24.67
N ARG A 707 2.13 -7.83 25.82
CA ARG A 707 0.95 -8.69 26.09
C ARG A 707 -0.21 -8.41 25.14
N ASN A 708 -0.46 -7.13 24.82
CA ASN A 708 -1.55 -6.74 23.92
C ASN A 708 -1.19 -6.87 22.44
N CYS A 709 0.09 -6.68 22.10
CA CYS A 709 0.62 -6.71 20.73
C CYS A 709 1.73 -7.77 20.60
N PRO A 710 1.43 -9.07 20.80
CA PRO A 710 2.45 -10.12 20.83
C PRO A 710 3.20 -10.28 19.51
N ASP A 711 2.55 -9.94 18.39
CA ASP A 711 3.09 -10.06 17.04
C ASP A 711 3.91 -8.83 16.60
N SER A 712 4.04 -7.80 17.44
CA SER A 712 4.76 -6.57 17.09
C SER A 712 6.27 -6.74 17.26
N SER A 713 6.95 -7.00 16.14
CA SER A 713 8.41 -7.08 16.10
C SER A 713 9.08 -5.74 16.49
N ASP A 714 8.50 -4.60 16.10
CA ASP A 714 9.06 -3.28 16.38
C ASP A 714 9.01 -2.96 17.88
N LEU A 715 7.93 -3.35 18.56
CA LEU A 715 7.80 -3.20 20.01
C LEU A 715 8.81 -4.06 20.78
N GLN A 716 9.05 -5.30 20.34
CA GLN A 716 10.09 -6.17 20.92
C GLN A 716 11.49 -5.54 20.76
N ASN A 717 11.79 -4.98 19.59
CA ASN A 717 13.03 -4.26 19.35
C ASN A 717 13.17 -3.04 20.27
N ASN A 718 12.13 -2.21 20.37
CA ASN A 718 12.16 -0.99 21.19
C ASN A 718 12.30 -1.29 22.69
N TYR A 719 11.65 -2.36 23.17
CA TYR A 719 11.87 -2.84 24.53
C TYR A 719 13.30 -3.35 24.74
N GLY A 720 13.88 -4.03 23.74
CA GLY A 720 15.29 -4.40 23.72
C GLY A 720 16.22 -3.19 23.87
N VAL A 721 15.96 -2.09 23.16
CA VAL A 721 16.73 -0.83 23.29
C VAL A 721 16.62 -0.28 24.71
N PHE A 722 15.41 -0.20 25.26
CA PHE A 722 15.20 0.22 26.65
C PHE A 722 15.96 -0.67 27.65
N LEU A 723 15.99 -1.99 27.45
CA LEU A 723 16.71 -2.93 28.30
C LEU A 723 18.23 -2.72 28.26
N VAL A 724 18.79 -2.33 27.10
CA VAL A 724 20.20 -1.93 27.01
C VAL A 724 20.46 -0.68 27.84
N ASP A 725 19.59 0.33 27.74
CA ASP A 725 19.75 1.61 28.43
C ASP A 725 19.70 1.49 29.96
N ILE A 726 18.94 0.52 30.49
CA ILE A 726 18.89 0.23 31.94
C ILE A 726 19.95 -0.77 32.41
N GLY A 727 20.85 -1.22 31.52
CA GLY A 727 21.96 -2.11 31.87
C GLY A 727 21.58 -3.60 31.96
N ALA A 728 20.57 -4.06 31.23
CA ALA A 728 20.12 -5.45 31.17
C ALA A 728 20.37 -6.12 29.79
N PRO A 729 21.65 -6.23 29.34
CA PRO A 729 21.98 -6.63 27.97
C PRO A 729 21.54 -8.06 27.61
N GLN A 730 21.54 -9.01 28.56
CA GLN A 730 21.12 -10.40 28.28
C GLN A 730 19.62 -10.52 27.97
N LYS A 731 18.79 -9.73 28.67
CA LYS A 731 17.36 -9.64 28.37
C LYS A 731 17.14 -8.98 27.01
N ALA A 732 17.88 -7.91 26.72
CA ALA A 732 17.81 -7.22 25.43
C ALA A 732 18.10 -8.16 24.24
N VAL A 733 19.14 -9.00 24.32
CA VAL A 733 19.43 -10.02 23.29
C VAL A 733 18.22 -10.92 23.04
N SER A 734 17.55 -11.38 24.10
CA SER A 734 16.39 -12.26 23.99
C SER A 734 15.24 -11.58 23.23
N HIS A 735 14.97 -10.31 23.54
CA HIS A 735 13.93 -9.53 22.86
C HIS A 735 14.28 -9.17 21.41
N TYR A 736 15.55 -8.87 21.10
CA TYR A 736 15.98 -8.70 19.72
C TYR A 736 15.84 -10.00 18.91
N LEU A 737 16.20 -11.15 19.48
CA LEU A 737 16.03 -12.44 18.81
C LEU A 737 14.54 -12.76 18.59
N LEU A 738 13.67 -12.44 19.56
CA LEU A 738 12.22 -12.60 19.41
C LEU A 738 11.66 -11.67 18.31
N ALA A 739 12.11 -10.42 18.24
CA ALA A 739 11.78 -9.53 17.12
C ALA A 739 12.14 -10.18 15.77
N LEU A 740 13.35 -10.75 15.65
CA LEU A 740 13.80 -11.43 14.43
C LEU A 740 13.06 -12.74 14.15
N GLN A 741 12.51 -13.42 15.16
CA GLN A 741 11.60 -14.56 14.96
C GLN A 741 10.27 -14.11 14.38
N LEU A 742 9.70 -13.00 14.88
CA LEU A 742 8.44 -12.43 14.38
C LEU A 742 8.60 -11.85 12.97
N ARG A 743 9.71 -11.17 12.70
CA ARG A 743 10.02 -10.58 11.39
C ARG A 743 11.51 -10.85 11.01
N PRO A 744 11.79 -11.92 10.24
CA PRO A 744 13.16 -12.28 9.86
C PRO A 744 13.93 -11.20 9.09
N ASN A 745 13.25 -10.30 8.38
CA ASN A 745 13.86 -9.21 7.60
C ASN A 745 13.93 -7.88 8.38
N HIS A 746 13.81 -7.87 9.70
CA HIS A 746 13.84 -6.66 10.51
C HIS A 746 15.27 -6.14 10.72
N HIS A 747 15.81 -5.44 9.73
CA HIS A 747 17.20 -4.97 9.73
C HIS A 747 17.54 -4.05 10.93
N VAL A 748 16.62 -3.21 11.42
CA VAL A 748 16.87 -2.36 12.62
C VAL A 748 17.16 -3.18 13.88
N ALA A 749 16.44 -4.30 14.11
CA ALA A 749 16.69 -5.20 15.22
C ALA A 749 18.04 -5.93 15.08
N MET A 750 18.41 -6.30 13.84
CA MET A 750 19.75 -6.85 13.55
C MET A 750 20.85 -5.83 13.86
N LEU A 751 20.65 -4.56 13.49
CA LEU A 751 21.61 -3.49 13.80
C LEU A 751 21.74 -3.26 15.30
N ASN A 752 20.64 -3.18 16.03
CA ASN A 752 20.66 -2.99 17.47
C ASN A 752 21.32 -4.17 18.19
N LEU A 753 21.04 -5.40 17.76
CA LEU A 753 21.70 -6.59 18.25
C LEU A 753 23.20 -6.59 17.94
N GLY A 754 23.60 -6.20 16.72
CA GLY A 754 25.01 -6.05 16.33
C GLY A 754 25.74 -4.96 17.15
N ARG A 755 25.07 -3.82 17.41
CA ARG A 755 25.60 -2.74 18.26
C ARG A 755 25.81 -3.22 19.70
N LEU A 756 24.87 -4.01 20.22
CA LEU A 756 24.98 -4.61 21.55
C LEU A 756 26.13 -5.62 21.63
N TYR A 757 26.28 -6.51 20.65
CA TYR A 757 27.43 -7.43 20.64
C TYR A 757 28.77 -6.70 20.53
N ARG A 758 28.82 -5.60 19.75
CA ARG A 758 30.02 -4.76 19.67
C ARG A 758 30.35 -4.10 21.00
N SER A 759 29.36 -3.59 21.75
CA SER A 759 29.61 -3.00 23.07
C SER A 759 30.06 -4.04 24.11
N LEU A 760 29.71 -5.31 23.91
CA LEU A 760 30.19 -6.45 24.70
C LEU A 760 31.56 -6.98 24.22
N ASN A 761 32.25 -6.28 23.30
CA ASN A 761 33.50 -6.71 22.66
C ASN A 761 33.42 -8.05 21.89
N GLN A 762 32.21 -8.49 21.55
CA GLN A 762 31.96 -9.70 20.75
C GLN A 762 31.89 -9.34 19.25
N ASN A 763 33.00 -8.85 18.70
CA ASN A 763 33.07 -8.30 17.34
C ASN A 763 32.69 -9.31 16.24
N SER A 764 32.94 -10.61 16.44
CA SER A 764 32.55 -11.67 15.49
C SER A 764 31.03 -11.79 15.36
N GLU A 765 30.28 -11.75 16.46
CA GLU A 765 28.82 -11.79 16.41
C GLU A 765 28.25 -10.46 15.89
N ALA A 766 28.86 -9.33 16.26
CA ALA A 766 28.48 -8.03 15.70
C ALA A 766 28.59 -8.00 14.17
N GLU A 767 29.71 -8.50 13.62
CA GLU A 767 29.93 -8.60 12.17
C GLU A 767 28.86 -9.45 11.48
N LYS A 768 28.52 -10.61 12.06
CA LYS A 768 27.49 -11.51 11.53
C LYS A 768 26.12 -10.84 11.42
N TRP A 769 25.69 -10.12 12.44
CA TRP A 769 24.40 -9.43 12.43
C TRP A 769 24.39 -8.20 11.51
N TYR A 770 25.47 -7.43 11.48
CA TYR A 770 25.60 -6.33 10.53
C TYR A 770 25.61 -6.80 9.08
N LYS A 771 26.28 -7.92 8.75
CA LYS A 771 26.24 -8.51 7.40
C LYS A 771 24.82 -8.93 7.01
N LYS A 772 24.07 -9.55 7.92
CA LYS A 772 22.66 -9.89 7.67
C LYS A 772 21.81 -8.65 7.45
N ALA A 773 22.01 -7.59 8.24
CA ALA A 773 21.31 -6.33 8.03
C ALA A 773 21.62 -5.74 6.64
N TYR A 774 22.89 -5.76 6.23
CA TYR A 774 23.37 -5.27 4.93
C TYR A 774 22.81 -6.06 3.72
N GLN A 775 22.53 -7.35 3.89
CA GLN A 775 21.85 -8.16 2.88
C GLN A 775 20.38 -7.76 2.67
N ILE A 776 19.75 -7.14 3.67
CA ILE A 776 18.34 -6.72 3.62
C ILE A 776 18.21 -5.26 3.19
N SER A 777 19.01 -4.36 3.78
CA SER A 777 19.05 -2.93 3.44
C SER A 777 20.50 -2.47 3.32
N GLN A 778 20.78 -1.71 2.26
CA GLN A 778 22.09 -1.10 1.99
C GLN A 778 22.09 0.41 2.33
N ASP A 779 21.24 0.83 3.26
CA ASP A 779 21.18 2.22 3.68
C ASP A 779 22.40 2.62 4.52
N ILE A 780 22.66 3.92 4.60
CA ILE A 780 23.80 4.50 5.34
C ILE A 780 23.83 4.04 6.79
N ASP A 781 22.65 3.90 7.41
CA ASP A 781 22.49 3.49 8.81
C ASP A 781 22.92 2.03 9.05
N VAL A 782 22.95 1.21 8.00
CA VAL A 782 23.44 -0.17 8.01
C VAL A 782 24.92 -0.24 7.65
N ILE A 783 25.35 0.51 6.63
CA ILE A 783 26.74 0.49 6.16
C ILE A 783 27.68 1.10 7.20
N THR A 784 27.29 2.21 7.84
CA THR A 784 28.17 2.96 8.75
C THR A 784 28.63 2.13 9.96
N PRO A 785 27.76 1.41 10.69
CA PRO A 785 28.18 0.55 11.79
C PRO A 785 29.08 -0.62 11.36
N LEU A 786 28.84 -1.21 10.19
CA LEU A 786 29.66 -2.30 9.66
C LEU A 786 31.04 -1.79 9.22
N GLY A 787 31.09 -0.69 8.47
CA GLY A 787 32.34 -0.05 8.07
C GLY A 787 33.18 0.39 9.27
N ALA A 788 32.52 0.94 10.31
CA ALA A 788 33.21 1.33 11.54
C ALA A 788 33.74 0.12 12.31
N LEU A 789 33.03 -1.01 12.30
CA LEU A 789 33.51 -2.26 12.89
C LEU A 789 34.77 -2.75 12.16
N TYR A 790 34.78 -2.73 10.83
CA TYR A 790 35.94 -3.13 10.03
C TYR A 790 37.13 -2.20 10.22
N TYR A 791 36.92 -0.88 10.18
CA TYR A 791 37.97 0.09 10.45
C TYR A 791 38.62 -0.13 11.83
N ASN A 792 37.80 -0.33 12.87
CA ASN A 792 38.29 -0.54 14.23
C ASN A 792 38.94 -1.92 14.47
N THR A 793 38.64 -2.91 13.62
CA THR A 793 39.24 -4.26 13.69
C THR A 793 40.42 -4.45 12.74
N GLY A 794 40.85 -3.39 12.05
CA GLY A 794 41.98 -3.41 11.13
C GLY A 794 41.68 -4.00 9.74
N LYS A 795 40.41 -4.31 9.45
CA LYS A 795 39.93 -4.82 8.16
C LYS A 795 39.71 -3.67 7.17
N TYR A 796 40.80 -2.99 6.81
CA TYR A 796 40.71 -1.73 6.07
C TYR A 796 40.24 -1.89 4.62
N ASP A 797 40.57 -3.01 3.96
CA ASP A 797 40.12 -3.29 2.59
C ASP A 797 38.59 -3.43 2.51
N GLU A 798 37.98 -4.14 3.46
CA GLU A 798 36.53 -4.30 3.53
C GLU A 798 35.83 -3.00 3.92
N ALA A 799 36.41 -2.22 4.83
CA ALA A 799 35.92 -0.89 5.16
C ALA A 799 35.96 0.05 3.94
N LEU A 800 37.05 0.01 3.17
CA LEU A 800 37.22 0.82 1.96
C LEU A 800 36.15 0.48 0.92
N HIS A 801 35.91 -0.81 0.68
CA HIS A 801 34.88 -1.26 -0.26
C HIS A 801 33.49 -0.74 0.15
N LEU A 802 33.10 -0.93 1.42
CA LEU A 802 31.80 -0.49 1.93
C LEU A 802 31.62 1.02 1.84
N TYR A 803 32.61 1.82 2.26
CA TYR A 803 32.49 3.26 2.21
C TYR A 803 32.55 3.83 0.80
N LYS A 804 33.26 3.19 -0.15
CA LYS A 804 33.19 3.54 -1.58
C LYS A 804 31.79 3.32 -2.15
N GLU A 805 31.17 2.19 -1.82
CA GLU A 805 29.81 1.89 -2.26
C GLU A 805 28.80 2.87 -1.66
N ALA A 806 28.89 3.15 -0.36
CA ALA A 806 28.02 4.13 0.29
C ALA A 806 28.18 5.54 -0.27
N GLY A 807 29.41 5.96 -0.60
CA GLY A 807 29.67 7.23 -1.28
C GLY A 807 29.06 7.31 -2.67
N ARG A 808 28.94 6.18 -3.39
CA ARG A 808 28.27 6.10 -4.69
C ARG A 808 26.74 6.19 -4.57
N LEU A 809 26.18 5.56 -3.53
CA LEU A 809 24.74 5.58 -3.25
C LEU A 809 24.29 6.93 -2.69
N HIS A 810 25.14 7.58 -1.89
CA HIS A 810 24.81 8.79 -1.14
C HIS A 810 25.93 9.84 -1.24
N PRO A 811 26.12 10.46 -2.42
CA PRO A 811 27.24 11.37 -2.67
C PRO A 811 27.22 12.64 -1.80
N GLU A 812 26.04 13.02 -1.30
CA GLU A 812 25.83 14.19 -0.44
C GLU A 812 26.16 13.93 1.04
N ASN A 813 26.28 12.66 1.46
CA ASN A 813 26.48 12.36 2.88
C ASN A 813 27.95 12.55 3.28
N VAL A 814 28.21 13.68 3.95
CA VAL A 814 29.52 14.10 4.46
C VAL A 814 30.17 13.04 5.35
N GLN A 815 29.43 12.41 6.26
CA GLN A 815 30.00 11.47 7.24
C GLN A 815 30.57 10.22 6.56
N THR A 816 29.87 9.66 5.58
CA THR A 816 30.33 8.49 4.81
C THR A 816 31.54 8.82 3.96
N ARG A 817 31.57 10.00 3.32
CA ARG A 817 32.72 10.47 2.55
C ARG A 817 33.94 10.74 3.43
N LEU A 818 33.71 11.30 4.62
CA LEU A 818 34.76 11.51 5.61
C LEU A 818 35.33 10.18 6.10
N SER A 819 34.46 9.20 6.37
CA SER A 819 34.89 7.84 6.77
C SER A 819 35.68 7.16 5.65
N LEU A 820 35.29 7.35 4.37
CA LEU A 820 36.05 6.90 3.21
C LEU A 820 37.45 7.55 3.17
N ALA A 821 37.53 8.87 3.26
CA ALA A 821 38.80 9.59 3.26
C ALA A 821 39.71 9.14 4.42
N GLN A 822 39.12 8.88 5.59
CA GLN A 822 39.85 8.39 6.75
C GLN A 822 40.44 6.99 6.51
N VAL A 823 39.68 6.06 5.92
CA VAL A 823 40.18 4.72 5.57
C VAL A 823 41.29 4.82 4.52
N GLN A 824 41.12 5.67 3.50
CA GLN A 824 42.14 5.90 2.46
C GLN A 824 43.45 6.44 3.07
N ALA A 825 43.36 7.40 3.98
CA ALA A 825 44.52 7.97 4.66
C ALA A 825 45.29 6.92 5.48
N VAL A 826 44.57 6.01 6.16
CA VAL A 826 45.18 4.91 6.94
C VAL A 826 45.85 3.89 6.02
N MET A 827 45.23 3.56 4.89
CA MET A 827 45.78 2.64 3.88
C MET A 827 46.96 3.22 3.08
N GLY A 828 47.32 4.49 3.29
CA GLY A 828 48.41 5.15 2.58
C GLY A 828 48.02 5.75 1.21
N GLN A 829 46.73 5.73 0.86
CA GLN A 829 46.17 6.45 -0.30
C GLN A 829 45.99 7.93 0.06
N THR A 830 47.10 8.62 0.33
CA THR A 830 47.09 9.96 0.92
C THR A 830 46.60 11.02 -0.05
N ASP A 831 46.90 10.88 -1.34
CA ASP A 831 46.53 11.87 -2.36
C ASP A 831 45.02 11.85 -2.61
N GLU A 832 44.43 10.65 -2.69
CA GLU A 832 42.98 10.48 -2.81
C GLU A 832 42.25 10.96 -1.55
N ALA A 833 42.77 10.62 -0.37
CA ALA A 833 42.20 11.07 0.90
C ALA A 833 42.23 12.60 1.05
N GLU A 834 43.36 13.23 0.69
CA GLU A 834 43.54 14.69 0.70
C GLU A 834 42.56 15.36 -0.27
N SER A 835 42.48 14.87 -1.51
CA SER A 835 41.56 15.39 -2.52
C SER A 835 40.10 15.29 -2.05
N LEU A 836 39.70 14.14 -1.52
CA LEU A 836 38.35 13.92 -1.04
C LEU A 836 38.01 14.81 0.17
N ALA A 837 38.95 14.98 1.11
CA ALA A 837 38.78 15.88 2.24
C ALA A 837 38.63 17.35 1.79
N HIS A 838 39.45 17.84 0.85
CA HIS A 838 39.27 19.20 0.30
C HIS A 838 37.90 19.39 -0.37
N GLN A 839 37.41 18.39 -1.10
CA GLN A 839 36.06 18.45 -1.68
C GLN A 839 34.97 18.51 -0.61
N ILE A 840 35.12 17.77 0.49
CA ILE A 840 34.20 17.83 1.63
C ILE A 840 34.24 19.22 2.26
N ALA A 841 35.43 19.77 2.54
CA ALA A 841 35.59 21.09 3.13
C ALA A 841 35.01 22.21 2.25
N ALA A 842 35.14 22.10 0.92
CA ALA A 842 34.55 23.06 -0.03
C ALA A 842 33.02 23.05 0.02
N ASN A 843 32.41 21.88 0.14
CA ASN A 843 30.94 21.73 0.18
C ASN A 843 30.36 21.90 1.59
N SER A 844 31.15 21.68 2.63
CA SER A 844 30.75 21.75 4.03
C SER A 844 31.87 22.40 4.85
N PRO A 845 31.99 23.74 4.77
CA PRO A 845 33.04 24.48 5.46
C PRO A 845 33.02 24.31 6.97
N ASP A 846 31.87 23.94 7.54
CA ASP A 846 31.64 23.75 8.97
C ASP A 846 32.10 22.36 9.49
N CYS A 847 32.71 21.52 8.65
CA CYS A 847 33.15 20.18 9.03
C CYS A 847 34.53 20.18 9.74
N ILE A 848 34.53 20.29 11.07
CA ILE A 848 35.76 20.26 11.89
C ILE A 848 36.58 18.98 11.66
N GLU A 849 35.93 17.82 11.60
CA GLU A 849 36.60 16.53 11.42
C GLU A 849 37.32 16.41 10.07
N CYS A 850 36.87 17.15 9.05
CA CYS A 850 37.57 17.21 7.77
C CYS A 850 38.93 17.91 7.89
N TYR A 851 38.99 19.04 8.60
CA TYR A 851 40.25 19.75 8.84
C TYR A 851 41.17 18.98 9.80
N ARG A 852 40.61 18.24 10.77
CA ARG A 852 41.39 17.29 11.60
C ARG A 852 42.04 16.21 10.73
N LEU A 853 41.30 15.64 9.78
CA LEU A 853 41.84 14.64 8.85
C LEU A 853 42.93 15.24 7.95
N LEU A 854 42.71 16.43 7.37
CA LEU A 854 43.72 17.13 6.56
C LEU A 854 44.98 17.45 7.38
N ALA A 855 44.83 17.90 8.63
CA ALA A 855 45.95 18.13 9.53
C ALA A 855 46.75 16.84 9.79
N ALA A 856 46.07 15.72 10.02
CA ALA A 856 46.70 14.42 10.20
C ALA A 856 47.45 13.96 8.93
N ILE A 857 46.85 14.14 7.74
CA ILE A 857 47.48 13.83 6.46
C ILE A 857 48.75 14.68 6.26
N TYR A 858 48.67 16.00 6.45
CA TYR A 858 49.83 16.89 6.30
C TYR A 858 50.91 16.63 7.35
N SER A 859 50.54 16.28 8.58
CA SER A 859 51.50 15.89 9.62
C SER A 859 52.28 14.64 9.22
N LYS A 860 51.60 13.62 8.67
CA LYS A 860 52.24 12.40 8.15
C LYS A 860 53.11 12.65 6.92
N GLN A 861 52.81 13.68 6.13
CA GLN A 861 53.64 14.15 5.00
C GLN A 861 54.76 15.13 5.44
N GLU A 862 54.95 15.36 6.74
CA GLU A 862 55.92 16.30 7.31
C GLU A 862 55.70 17.78 6.89
N LYS A 863 54.51 18.12 6.39
CA LYS A 863 54.11 19.49 6.00
C LYS A 863 53.54 20.23 7.22
N TYR A 864 54.34 20.40 8.26
CA TYR A 864 53.89 20.89 9.58
C TYR A 864 53.19 22.27 9.55
N ASN A 865 53.65 23.20 8.70
CA ASN A 865 53.01 24.51 8.55
C ASN A 865 51.57 24.40 8.00
N LYS A 866 51.34 23.52 7.02
CA LYS A 866 49.99 23.27 6.48
C LYS A 866 49.11 22.57 7.51
N ALA A 867 49.68 21.62 8.27
CA ALA A 867 48.96 20.96 9.36
C ALA A 867 48.49 21.98 10.41
N LEU A 868 49.33 22.95 10.78
CA LEU A 868 48.95 24.04 11.68
C LEU A 868 47.85 24.92 11.11
N GLU A 869 47.93 25.28 9.84
CA GLU A 869 46.88 26.06 9.17
C GLU A 869 45.51 25.37 9.28
N MET A 870 45.45 24.06 9.00
CA MET A 870 44.20 23.30 9.11
C MET A 870 43.68 23.22 10.56
N ILE A 871 44.58 23.05 11.54
CA ILE A 871 44.21 23.04 12.97
C ILE A 871 43.69 24.41 13.41
N ASP A 872 44.32 25.49 12.93
CA ASP A 872 43.87 26.84 13.23
C ASP A 872 42.50 27.11 12.63
N ILE A 873 42.22 26.69 11.40
CA ILE A 873 40.87 26.75 10.81
C ILE A 873 39.88 26.02 11.71
N ALA A 874 40.18 24.78 12.11
CA ALA A 874 39.32 23.98 13.00
C ALA A 874 39.04 24.67 14.35
N LEU A 875 40.03 25.34 14.93
CA LEU A 875 39.87 26.11 16.18
C LEU A 875 39.08 27.40 15.98
N HIS A 876 39.24 28.10 14.85
CA HIS A 876 38.48 29.31 14.52
C HIS A 876 36.97 29.06 14.40
N MET A 877 36.58 27.82 14.08
CA MET A 877 35.18 27.38 14.03
C MET A 877 34.53 27.25 15.42
N LYS A 878 35.31 27.43 16.50
CA LYS A 878 34.85 27.38 17.90
C LYS A 878 34.08 26.09 18.23
N PRO A 879 34.77 24.92 18.24
CA PRO A 879 34.16 23.67 18.66
C PRO A 879 33.53 23.83 20.06
N LYS A 880 32.38 23.21 20.30
CA LYS A 880 31.72 23.25 21.62
C LYS A 880 32.24 22.17 22.58
N ASP A 881 32.73 21.07 22.04
CA ASP A 881 33.19 19.92 22.82
C ASP A 881 34.61 20.18 23.34
N SER A 882 34.75 20.25 24.67
CA SER A 882 36.04 20.41 25.36
C SER A 882 37.07 19.37 24.93
N LYS A 883 36.62 18.13 24.66
CA LYS A 883 37.52 17.06 24.21
C LYS A 883 38.09 17.33 22.82
N VAL A 884 37.26 17.81 21.89
CA VAL A 884 37.70 18.16 20.53
C VAL A 884 38.66 19.36 20.57
N ILE A 885 38.35 20.37 21.38
CA ILE A 885 39.24 21.53 21.58
C ILE A 885 40.60 21.06 22.13
N SER A 886 40.57 20.19 23.15
CA SER A 886 41.76 19.59 23.75
C SER A 886 42.59 18.82 22.72
N ASP A 887 41.97 17.94 21.93
CA ASP A 887 42.63 17.17 20.87
C ASP A 887 43.29 18.08 19.82
N LEU A 888 42.61 19.17 19.43
CA LEU A 888 43.14 20.15 18.48
C LEU A 888 44.37 20.87 19.03
N TYR A 889 44.33 21.37 20.27
CA TYR A 889 45.49 22.01 20.90
C TYR A 889 46.64 21.03 21.16
N PHE A 890 46.34 19.77 21.48
CA PHE A 890 47.35 18.74 21.62
C PHE A 890 48.06 18.48 20.28
N THR A 891 47.28 18.34 19.21
CA THR A 891 47.82 18.18 17.85
C THR A 891 48.61 19.41 17.41
N LYS A 892 48.13 20.62 17.73
CA LYS A 892 48.83 21.90 17.50
C LYS A 892 50.19 21.93 18.20
N GLY A 893 50.22 21.55 19.48
CA GLY A 893 51.43 21.45 20.28
C GLY A 893 52.45 20.49 19.66
N ASN A 894 51.99 19.35 19.14
CA ASN A 894 52.86 18.40 18.44
C ASN A 894 53.49 19.03 17.19
N GLN A 895 52.70 19.70 16.33
CA GLN A 895 53.23 20.32 15.12
C GLN A 895 54.20 21.46 15.43
N LEU A 896 53.91 22.29 16.43
CA LEU A 896 54.79 23.38 16.86
C LEU A 896 56.12 22.86 17.43
N ARG A 897 56.09 21.71 18.09
CA ARG A 897 57.30 21.04 18.58
C ARG A 897 58.17 20.55 17.43
N GLU A 898 57.59 19.96 16.39
CA GLU A 898 58.34 19.54 15.17
C GLU A 898 58.95 20.75 14.44
N LEU A 899 58.30 21.91 14.48
CA LEU A 899 58.84 23.17 13.95
C LEU A 899 59.83 23.87 14.90
N ASN A 900 60.20 23.24 16.01
CA ASN A 900 61.07 23.78 17.06
C ASN A 900 60.58 25.11 17.68
N GLN A 901 59.27 25.39 17.63
CA GLN A 901 58.64 26.55 18.27
C GLN A 901 58.20 26.19 19.70
N LEU A 902 59.19 25.86 20.54
CA LEU A 902 58.99 25.21 21.84
C LEU A 902 58.10 26.02 22.80
N ASP A 903 58.19 27.34 22.84
CA ASP A 903 57.37 28.17 23.74
C ASP A 903 55.88 28.15 23.37
N LYS A 904 55.57 28.20 22.07
CA LYS A 904 54.18 28.09 21.59
C LYS A 904 53.64 26.67 21.75
N ALA A 905 54.49 25.65 21.57
CA ALA A 905 54.14 24.27 21.83
C ALA A 905 53.77 24.08 23.32
N PHE A 906 54.57 24.66 24.22
CA PHE A 906 54.30 24.63 25.66
C PHE A 906 52.96 25.29 26.01
N GLN A 907 52.67 26.48 25.46
CA GLN A 907 51.37 27.13 25.65
C GLN A 907 50.20 26.26 25.18
N SER A 908 50.36 25.59 24.04
CA SER A 908 49.32 24.69 23.51
C SER A 908 49.09 23.49 24.43
N TYR A 909 50.14 22.85 24.94
CA TYR A 909 49.99 21.76 25.93
C TYR A 909 49.46 22.22 27.28
N SER A 910 49.76 23.46 27.71
CA SER A 910 49.18 24.03 28.92
C SER A 910 47.67 24.14 28.81
N LEU A 911 47.15 24.61 27.66
CA LEU A 911 45.72 24.66 27.40
C LEU A 911 45.08 23.26 27.41
N VAL A 912 45.78 22.24 26.90
CA VAL A 912 45.34 20.84 26.98
C VAL A 912 45.25 20.37 28.43
N ALA A 913 46.26 20.68 29.25
CA ALA A 913 46.28 20.33 30.66
C ALA A 913 45.15 21.02 31.46
N ASP A 914 44.75 22.23 31.07
CA ASP A 914 43.62 22.94 31.67
C ASP A 914 42.26 22.34 31.25
N LEU A 915 42.11 21.99 29.97
CA LEU A 915 40.88 21.42 29.41
C LEU A 915 40.69 19.94 29.77
N SER A 916 41.78 19.18 29.83
CA SER A 916 41.82 17.75 30.08
C SER A 916 42.96 17.38 31.03
N PRO A 917 42.84 17.69 32.34
CA PRO A 917 43.92 17.47 33.32
C PRO A 917 44.39 16.02 33.44
N LYS A 918 43.57 15.06 33.02
CA LYS A 918 43.86 13.62 33.04
C LYS A 918 44.70 13.13 31.85
N GLN A 919 44.98 13.98 30.85
CA GLN A 919 45.78 13.61 29.68
C GLN A 919 47.28 13.66 30.02
N ALA A 920 47.85 12.53 30.44
CA ALA A 920 49.24 12.42 30.90
C ALA A 920 50.27 12.93 29.86
N GLN A 921 49.99 12.73 28.57
CA GLN A 921 50.88 13.08 27.47
C GLN A 921 51.13 14.59 27.38
N ALA A 922 50.16 15.44 27.72
CA ALA A 922 50.34 16.89 27.70
C ALA A 922 51.35 17.34 28.77
N TRP A 923 51.22 16.81 29.99
CA TRP A 923 52.16 17.02 31.09
C TRP A 923 53.57 16.50 30.72
N MET A 924 53.64 15.30 30.14
CA MET A 924 54.91 14.73 29.70
C MET A 924 55.60 15.60 28.64
N ASN A 925 54.86 16.10 27.63
CA ASN A 925 55.41 16.94 26.57
C ASN A 925 55.87 18.32 27.09
N MET A 926 55.16 18.91 28.06
CA MET A 926 55.62 20.13 28.75
C MET A 926 56.91 19.91 29.53
N GLY A 927 57.01 18.77 30.23
CA GLY A 927 58.24 18.36 30.91
C GLY A 927 59.41 18.19 29.93
N GLY A 928 59.15 17.58 28.77
CA GLY A 928 60.08 17.46 27.65
C GLY A 928 60.60 18.80 27.16
N ILE A 929 59.71 19.77 26.94
CA ILE A 929 60.09 21.11 26.49
C ILE A 929 60.97 21.81 27.55
N LYS A 930 60.59 21.78 28.82
CA LYS A 930 61.38 22.40 29.90
C LYS A 930 62.74 21.74 30.09
N HIS A 931 62.80 20.42 29.91
CA HIS A 931 64.06 19.68 29.91
C HIS A 931 64.98 20.19 28.78
N ILE A 932 64.47 20.35 27.56
CA ILE A 932 65.24 20.88 26.42
C ILE A 932 65.70 22.33 26.66
N GLN A 933 64.87 23.14 27.32
CA GLN A 933 65.19 24.53 27.68
C GLN A 933 66.19 24.67 28.85
N GLY A 934 66.56 23.57 29.50
CA GLY A 934 67.48 23.55 30.65
C GLY A 934 66.84 23.91 32.00
N ASP A 935 65.51 24.05 32.06
CA ASP A 935 64.76 24.26 33.30
C ASP A 935 64.35 22.90 33.89
N TYR A 936 65.33 22.26 34.52
CA TYR A 936 65.19 20.90 35.03
C TYR A 936 64.20 20.78 36.20
N ILE A 937 64.03 21.85 36.99
CA ILE A 937 63.09 21.88 38.12
C ILE A 937 61.64 21.85 37.61
N ALA A 938 61.31 22.71 36.64
CA ALA A 938 59.99 22.70 36.02
C ALA A 938 59.75 21.38 35.26
N ALA A 939 60.78 20.87 34.57
CA ALA A 939 60.70 19.59 33.86
C ALA A 939 60.32 18.43 34.79
N ARG A 940 60.98 18.31 35.96
CA ARG A 940 60.67 17.31 36.98
C ARG A 940 59.23 17.39 37.43
N THR A 941 58.77 18.60 37.77
CA THR A 941 57.40 18.84 38.24
C THR A 941 56.35 18.33 37.25
N TYR A 942 56.55 18.58 35.96
CA TYR A 942 55.62 18.12 34.92
C TYR A 942 55.71 16.62 34.65
N TYR A 943 56.90 16.02 34.68
CA TYR A 943 57.04 14.57 34.55
C TYR A 943 56.42 13.82 35.74
N GLU A 944 56.56 14.32 36.96
CA GLU A 944 55.93 13.72 38.14
C GLU A 944 54.40 13.77 38.05
N LYS A 945 53.82 14.89 37.60
CA LYS A 945 52.38 14.98 37.31
C LYS A 945 51.93 13.96 36.27
N ALA A 946 52.71 13.77 35.20
CA ALA A 946 52.41 12.78 34.19
C ALA A 946 52.55 11.34 34.72
N ALA A 947 53.53 11.08 35.60
CA ALA A 947 53.77 9.77 36.21
C ALA A 947 52.67 9.37 37.21
N VAL A 948 52.01 10.33 37.88
CA VAL A 948 50.82 10.04 38.70
C VAL A 948 49.66 9.53 37.84
N LEU A 949 49.53 10.05 36.62
CA LEU A 949 48.45 9.68 35.69
C LEU A 949 48.77 8.37 34.95
N GLU A 950 50.03 8.16 34.55
CA GLU A 950 50.52 6.94 33.89
C GLU A 950 51.78 6.39 34.60
N PRO A 951 51.62 5.72 35.75
CA PRO A 951 52.74 5.23 36.56
C PRO A 951 53.57 4.12 35.88
N ASP A 952 53.01 3.46 34.87
CA ASP A 952 53.66 2.38 34.13
C ASP A 952 54.36 2.84 32.84
N SER A 953 54.33 4.14 32.53
CA SER A 953 54.94 4.67 31.31
C SER A 953 56.47 4.53 31.34
N LYS A 954 56.99 3.61 30.52
CA LYS A 954 58.43 3.35 30.37
C LYS A 954 59.18 4.60 29.92
N LEU A 955 58.60 5.36 28.99
CA LEU A 955 59.18 6.61 28.47
C LEU A 955 59.34 7.66 29.57
N LEU A 956 58.35 7.79 30.45
CA LEU A 956 58.39 8.71 31.59
C LEU A 956 59.47 8.34 32.60
N LYS A 957 59.59 7.06 32.93
CA LYS A 957 60.65 6.53 33.81
C LYS A 957 62.04 6.81 33.22
N GLU A 958 62.21 6.61 31.91
CA GLU A 958 63.47 6.91 31.21
C GLU A 958 63.78 8.42 31.20
N ASN A 959 62.78 9.28 30.98
CA ASN A 959 62.96 10.74 30.97
C ASN A 959 63.32 11.29 32.36
N LEU A 960 62.68 10.80 33.43
CA LEU A 960 63.02 11.14 34.81
C LEU A 960 64.43 10.67 35.19
N ALA A 961 64.81 9.44 34.83
CA ALA A 961 66.15 8.93 35.08
C ALA A 961 67.25 9.72 34.34
N LYS A 962 66.98 10.18 33.10
CA LYS A 962 67.89 11.08 32.37
C LYS A 962 68.04 12.43 33.06
N LEU A 963 66.92 12.98 33.55
CA LEU A 963 66.89 14.25 34.28
C LEU A 963 67.74 14.17 35.57
N GLU A 964 67.58 13.10 36.35
CA GLU A 964 68.37 12.85 37.56
C GLU A 964 69.88 12.81 37.30
N ARG A 965 70.30 12.14 36.23
CA ARG A 965 71.73 12.08 35.85
C ARG A 965 72.27 13.46 35.52
N LEU A 966 71.50 14.30 34.82
CA LEU A 966 71.89 15.66 34.46
C LEU A 966 71.94 16.58 35.67
N GLU A 967 70.94 16.51 36.56
CA GLU A 967 70.92 17.26 37.82
C GLU A 967 72.13 16.92 38.70
N SER A 968 72.49 15.63 38.80
CA SER A 968 73.67 15.19 39.56
C SER A 968 74.99 15.73 38.99
N LYS A 969 75.13 15.81 37.66
CA LYS A 969 76.31 16.38 36.99
C LYS A 969 76.42 17.89 37.21
N ILE A 970 75.30 18.62 37.19
CA ILE A 970 75.28 20.07 37.37
C ILE A 970 75.59 20.44 38.83
N HIS A 971 75.04 19.69 39.79
CA HIS A 971 75.37 19.87 41.22
C HIS A 971 76.83 19.49 41.51
N GLY A 972 77.34 18.43 40.89
CA GLY A 972 78.76 18.05 40.97
C GLY A 972 79.73 19.06 40.33
N ALA A 973 79.30 19.78 39.29
CA ALA A 973 80.08 20.84 38.64
C ALA A 973 80.05 22.16 39.43
N LYS A 974 78.89 22.54 40.01
CA LYS A 974 78.79 23.69 40.92
C LYS A 974 79.61 23.49 42.21
N ALA A 975 79.70 22.27 42.74
CA ALA A 975 80.53 21.96 43.90
C ALA A 975 82.05 22.07 43.64
N LYS A 976 82.50 22.06 42.38
CA LYS A 976 83.91 22.24 41.99
C LYS A 976 84.28 23.66 41.55
N GLY A 977 83.33 24.59 41.46
CA GLY A 977 83.53 25.87 40.79
C GLY A 977 82.80 27.06 41.41
N SER A 978 82.87 27.25 42.73
CA SER A 978 82.73 28.57 43.39
C SER A 978 82.84 28.46 44.91
N GLY A 979 84.06 28.59 45.42
CA GLY A 979 84.27 29.08 46.78
C GLY A 979 84.05 30.59 46.79
N GLY A 980 82.98 31.04 47.44
CA GLY A 980 82.77 32.46 47.76
C GLY A 980 81.43 33.04 47.30
N GLN A 981 80.62 33.42 48.30
CA GLN A 981 79.39 34.23 48.23
C GLN A 981 78.11 33.57 47.69
N LEU A 982 77.34 32.93 48.57
CA LEU A 982 75.87 32.82 48.45
C LEU A 982 75.25 32.68 49.86
N MET A 983 75.06 33.81 50.53
CA MET A 983 74.18 34.00 51.69
C MET A 983 73.52 35.36 51.52
N LYS A 984 72.68 35.53 50.47
CA LYS A 984 71.80 36.70 50.33
C LYS A 984 70.62 36.59 49.36
N GLU A 985 70.47 35.54 48.55
CA GLU A 985 69.34 35.44 47.61
C GLU A 985 68.18 34.53 48.05
N GLU A 986 68.32 33.79 49.15
CA GLU A 986 67.27 32.87 49.63
C GLU A 986 66.12 33.56 50.41
N LYS A 987 66.16 34.88 50.60
CA LYS A 987 65.12 35.63 51.34
C LYS A 987 64.18 36.48 50.47
N THR A 988 64.32 36.45 49.14
CA THR A 988 63.52 37.31 48.25
C THR A 988 62.44 36.55 47.45
N LEU A 989 62.54 35.22 47.33
CA LEU A 989 61.56 34.40 46.59
C LEU A 989 60.34 33.97 47.41
N THR A 990 60.46 33.89 48.74
CA THR A 990 59.34 33.54 49.65
C THR A 990 58.35 34.69 49.89
N LYS A 991 58.52 35.87 49.27
CA LYS A 991 57.55 36.99 49.36
C LYS A 991 56.70 37.20 48.11
N GLN A 992 56.91 36.44 47.03
CA GLN A 992 56.19 36.63 45.77
C GLN A 992 55.08 35.58 45.55
N GLU A 993 55.19 34.40 46.16
CA GLU A 993 54.15 33.36 46.12
C GLU A 993 52.93 33.71 47.01
N ASP A 994 53.13 34.47 48.10
CA ASP A 994 52.06 34.88 49.00
C ASP A 994 51.19 36.06 48.48
N ARG A 995 51.63 36.74 47.41
CA ARG A 995 50.87 37.83 46.76
C ARG A 995 49.97 37.38 45.61
N ILE A 996 50.17 36.17 45.09
CA ILE A 996 49.39 35.65 43.96
C ILE A 996 48.20 34.81 44.45
N SER A 997 48.31 34.16 45.63
CA SER A 997 47.20 33.38 46.21
C SER A 997 46.05 34.22 46.79
N LYS A 998 46.19 35.55 46.93
CA LYS A 998 45.15 36.43 47.51
C LYS A 998 44.37 37.29 46.49
N ARG A 999 44.62 37.14 45.18
CA ARG A 999 43.91 37.92 44.13
C ARG A 999 42.81 37.17 43.38
N THR A 1000 42.57 35.90 43.70
CA THR A 1000 41.63 35.04 42.94
C THR A 1000 40.30 34.75 43.66
N VAL A 1001 40.01 35.42 44.78
CA VAL A 1001 38.79 35.19 45.59
C VAL A 1001 37.89 36.44 45.66
N GLN A 1002 38.15 37.48 44.87
CA GLN A 1002 37.39 38.73 44.96
C GLN A 1002 37.12 39.36 43.58
N ASP A 1003 36.60 38.58 42.64
CA ASP A 1003 36.05 39.09 41.36
C ASP A 1003 34.95 38.14 40.82
N LYS A 1004 34.03 37.75 41.72
CA LYS A 1004 32.73 37.16 41.35
C LYS A 1004 31.64 37.82 42.18
N GLU A 1005 31.31 39.06 41.84
CA GLU A 1005 29.98 39.65 42.04
C GLU A 1005 29.94 41.06 41.43
N SER A 1006 28.82 41.38 40.77
CA SER A 1006 28.50 42.62 40.02
C SER A 1006 29.17 42.76 38.64
N GLY A 1007 28.51 43.18 37.56
CA GLY A 1007 27.14 43.63 37.38
C GLY A 1007 26.82 43.76 35.87
N SER A 1008 25.53 43.70 35.58
CA SER A 1008 24.88 44.02 34.32
C SER A 1008 25.15 45.46 33.85
N ILE A 1009 25.18 45.70 32.53
CA ILE A 1009 24.38 46.70 31.77
C ILE A 1009 24.82 46.67 30.29
N GLY A 1010 23.84 46.80 29.39
CA GLY A 1010 23.96 46.71 27.94
C GLY A 1010 24.44 47.98 27.20
N PRO A 1011 24.07 48.18 25.92
CA PRO A 1011 25.04 48.42 24.85
C PRO A 1011 24.94 49.79 24.18
N GLN A 1012 26.04 50.31 23.59
CA GLN A 1012 25.94 51.40 22.61
C GLN A 1012 27.15 51.57 21.66
N LYS A 1013 26.82 51.41 20.36
CA LYS A 1013 27.19 52.20 19.15
C LYS A 1013 28.66 52.55 18.82
N MET A 1014 29.06 52.00 17.66
CA MET A 1014 29.65 52.67 16.47
C MET A 1014 30.44 53.98 16.64
N LYS A 1015 31.69 54.00 16.16
CA LYS A 1015 32.06 54.63 14.85
C LYS A 1015 33.58 54.56 14.57
N ASN A 1016 33.88 53.92 13.43
CA ASN A 1016 34.68 54.41 12.31
C ASN A 1016 36.02 55.16 12.51
N ARG A 1017 37.04 54.52 11.88
CA ARG A 1017 37.89 55.00 10.77
C ARG A 1017 39.26 55.64 11.05
N ARG A 1018 40.26 54.88 10.56
CA ARG A 1018 41.32 55.21 9.58
C ARG A 1018 42.51 56.07 10.03
N MET A 1019 43.69 55.45 10.00
CA MET A 1019 44.81 55.59 9.03
C MET A 1019 46.06 54.98 9.70
N GLY A 1020 47.03 54.32 9.05
CA GLY A 1020 47.32 54.04 7.65
C GLY A 1020 48.48 53.04 7.56
N GLN A 1021 48.68 52.53 6.33
CA GLN A 1021 49.91 52.00 5.67
C GLN A 1021 51.11 51.66 6.58
N ILE A 1022 51.69 50.45 6.52
CA ILE A 1022 52.25 49.72 5.37
C ILE A 1022 51.96 48.22 5.49
#